data_AF-A0A6F9ZMK7-F1
#
_entry.id   AF-A0A6F9ZMK7-F1
#
_cell.length_a   1.000
_cell.length_b   1.000
_cell.length_c   1.000
_cell.angle_alpha   90.00
_cell.angle_beta   90.00
_cell.angle_gamma   90.00
#
_symmetry.space_group_name_H-M   'P 1'
#
loop_
_entity.id
_entity.type
_entity.pdbx_description
1 polymer ?
#
loop_
_entity_poly.entity_id
_entity_poly.type
_entity_poly.pdbx_seq_one_letter_code
_entity_poly.pdbx_strand_id
1 'polypeptide(L)'
;MEKAGVIERKSSIEHIIKDHTCCQWKTRKKRIHQVIKSNDEYFPKGWKYDTMENGMLSFLEWFKRKAKGATDVFLQDPYFEDVALFFLASADTESEYTVLTQTHLKTNSDGSDAIVPENDMPERKKTIQLCILQNPTLFNRMKLIVKDIPVSDNKLHDRYILFTYPNGKSEAYTLSNSIQGATTKQPLLVTQIGDNAYNKLRIHLTELLDKNSIETIYDYREQKELPSEDVSEIADPGFYNWLCSRIGKESEIDTRLILEDIFGWNTIPKISTFGYGLACIPDSENYNIIQNAAIIIKNNNEWIAILKDFILAKHYSQYPVGFIGCPHFGYGYRNPSYLVELSFNEIVSRYNIYILEYAGIDTDTFRVWGQYYACQILSKTSPEEAIDVLKQLRRTLVTIRYDKQITPVFKATTVLLNALLLQASYCDDYKIMDILLKDDEEWCRALGALLLVYYSRNSEFDAAGALNKISNKNELIHVCKLAWGLQDRIADMNLFYSRLIDVYENKSSDDILKELVTLLQDPYIIEYKIDFVEKVIKPLIEHGFLSCKTISDYVIEGIYAKSISADNAVQLRRILPGVLYSLNGSFDMLVIKAKNTIKKFLANVRSIVIPDDDSLFEAAREVINLRNLLRDLLYLCDLNENPKGSTVKHLLTEVDAELDKVGLHNTKLKFE
;
A
#
# COMPACT_ATOMS: atom_id res chain seq x y z
N MET A 1 -27.90 47.05 29.54
CA MET A 1 -29.10 46.51 30.18
C MET A 1 -30.16 46.39 29.10
N GLU A 2 -30.34 45.21 28.51
CA GLU A 2 -31.56 44.76 27.81
C GLU A 2 -31.37 43.27 27.44
N LYS A 3 -32.49 42.56 27.34
CA LYS A 3 -32.70 41.20 27.84
C LYS A 3 -32.19 40.08 26.93
N ALA A 4 -31.87 38.96 27.58
CA ALA A 4 -31.64 37.64 27.00
C ALA A 4 -32.74 37.26 25.98
N GLY A 5 -32.34 37.03 24.74
CA GLY A 5 -33.18 36.46 23.69
C GLY A 5 -33.34 34.96 23.88
N VAL A 6 -34.38 34.59 24.61
CA VAL A 6 -35.25 33.41 24.46
C VAL A 6 -34.61 32.17 23.79
N ILE A 7 -34.26 31.18 24.61
CA ILE A 7 -34.21 29.78 24.18
C ILE A 7 -35.66 29.33 23.95
N GLU A 8 -36.13 29.29 22.70
CA GLU A 8 -37.35 28.54 22.36
C GLU A 8 -37.10 27.05 22.62
N ARG A 9 -37.51 26.56 23.78
CA ARG A 9 -37.71 25.12 24.01
C ARG A 9 -38.98 24.69 23.28
N LYS A 10 -38.87 24.31 22.01
CA LYS A 10 -39.91 23.54 21.32
C LYS A 10 -39.55 22.06 21.31
N SER A 11 -40.14 21.31 22.23
CA SER A 11 -40.93 20.11 21.91
C SER A 11 -41.31 19.37 23.21
N SER A 12 -42.48 19.70 23.74
CA SER A 12 -43.31 18.73 24.44
C SER A 12 -44.34 18.23 23.44
N ILE A 13 -44.25 16.96 23.05
CA ILE A 13 -45.43 16.22 22.60
C ILE A 13 -45.49 14.97 23.47
N GLU A 14 -46.39 15.01 24.44
CA GLU A 14 -46.84 13.85 25.18
C GLU A 14 -47.82 13.08 24.28
N HIS A 15 -47.51 11.81 23.98
CA HIS A 15 -48.52 10.90 23.47
C HIS A 15 -49.06 10.09 24.64
N ILE A 16 -50.29 10.42 25.04
CA ILE A 16 -51.11 9.59 25.93
C ILE A 16 -51.75 8.52 25.05
N ILE A 17 -51.27 7.29 25.13
CA ILE A 17 -51.95 6.14 24.52
C ILE A 17 -52.64 5.38 25.65
N LYS A 18 -53.96 5.25 25.53
CA LYS A 18 -54.78 4.42 26.42
C LYS A 18 -54.61 2.97 25.95
N ASP A 19 -53.89 2.16 26.72
CA ASP A 19 -53.90 0.71 26.54
C ASP A 19 -55.20 0.18 27.14
N HIS A 20 -55.99 -0.56 26.36
CA HIS A 20 -57.30 -1.09 26.75
C HIS A 20 -57.22 -2.32 27.66
N THR A 21 -56.02 -2.72 28.11
CA THR A 21 -55.85 -3.98 28.87
C THR A 21 -55.23 -3.84 30.26
N CYS A 22 -54.75 -2.66 30.69
CA CYS A 22 -54.25 -2.51 32.08
C CYS A 22 -54.32 -1.06 32.60
N CYS A 23 -54.96 -0.87 33.75
CA CYS A 23 -55.06 0.40 34.47
C CYS A 23 -53.76 0.79 35.20
N GLN A 24 -52.64 0.98 34.49
CA GLN A 24 -51.43 1.58 35.07
C GLN A 24 -50.78 2.61 34.17
N TRP A 25 -50.63 3.82 34.70
CA TRP A 25 -49.93 4.95 34.11
C TRP A 25 -48.41 4.77 34.33
N LYS A 26 -47.61 4.60 33.27
CA LYS A 26 -46.15 4.55 33.37
C LYS A 26 -45.50 5.77 32.73
N THR A 27 -44.79 6.55 33.53
CA THR A 27 -43.89 7.63 33.09
C THR A 27 -42.57 7.01 32.60
N ARG A 28 -42.24 7.14 31.31
CA ARG A 28 -40.97 6.66 30.76
C ARG A 28 -39.89 7.75 30.97
N LYS A 29 -38.86 7.50 31.78
CA LYS A 29 -37.65 8.35 31.78
C LYS A 29 -36.88 8.13 30.48
N LYS A 30 -37.01 9.04 29.53
CA LYS A 30 -36.17 9.07 28.33
C LYS A 30 -34.76 9.52 28.75
N ARG A 31 -33.71 8.73 28.47
CA ARG A 31 -32.35 9.26 28.42
C ARG A 31 -32.33 10.26 27.27
N ILE A 32 -32.37 11.54 27.60
CA ILE A 32 -32.13 12.62 26.66
C ILE A 32 -30.64 12.51 26.32
N HIS A 33 -30.31 11.95 25.15
CA HIS A 33 -29.03 12.27 24.55
C HIS A 33 -29.09 13.77 24.28
N GLN A 34 -28.30 14.51 25.05
CA GLN A 34 -28.12 15.92 24.80
C GLN A 34 -27.58 16.02 23.37
N VAL A 35 -28.36 16.58 22.45
CA VAL A 35 -27.82 16.94 21.13
C VAL A 35 -26.87 18.10 21.39
N ILE A 36 -25.63 17.78 21.72
CA ILE A 36 -24.55 18.75 21.81
C ILE A 36 -24.21 19.07 20.35
N LYS A 37 -24.75 20.18 19.84
CA LYS A 37 -24.33 20.76 18.57
C LYS A 37 -22.97 21.44 18.79
N SER A 38 -21.91 20.65 18.91
CA SER A 38 -20.55 21.18 18.85
C SER A 38 -19.81 20.56 17.68
N ASN A 39 -18.96 21.33 17.02
CA ASN A 39 -18.00 20.83 16.03
C ASN A 39 -16.65 20.45 16.67
N ASP A 40 -16.62 20.30 18.00
CA ASP A 40 -15.47 19.78 18.73
C ASP A 40 -15.25 18.31 18.39
N GLU A 41 -13.99 17.92 18.33
CA GLU A 41 -13.59 16.55 17.99
C GLU A 41 -12.55 16.04 18.97
N TYR A 42 -12.61 14.74 19.24
CA TYR A 42 -11.68 14.06 20.11
C TYR A 42 -11.05 12.89 19.37
N PHE A 43 -9.74 12.93 19.21
CA PHE A 43 -8.97 11.87 18.56
C PHE A 43 -8.19 11.08 19.62
N PRO A 44 -8.36 9.76 19.68
CA PRO A 44 -7.72 8.94 20.70
C PRO A 44 -6.19 8.91 20.59
N LYS A 45 -5.51 8.47 21.65
CA LYS A 45 -4.08 8.18 21.59
C LYS A 45 -3.82 6.88 20.81
N GLY A 46 -2.92 6.93 19.84
CA GLY A 46 -2.41 5.78 19.09
C GLY A 46 -3.52 5.02 18.39
N TRP A 47 -3.36 3.69 18.35
CA TRP A 47 -4.38 2.80 17.85
C TRP A 47 -5.16 2.19 19.01
N LYS A 48 -6.48 2.37 19.00
CA LYS A 48 -7.39 1.68 19.91
C LYS A 48 -7.89 0.41 19.24
N TYR A 49 -7.33 -0.73 19.65
CA TYR A 49 -7.70 -2.04 19.12
C TYR A 49 -9.21 -2.31 19.21
N ASP A 50 -9.83 -1.98 20.34
CA ASP A 50 -11.25 -2.28 20.61
C ASP A 50 -12.24 -1.53 19.71
N THR A 51 -11.88 -0.32 19.27
CA THR A 51 -12.72 0.49 18.37
C THR A 51 -12.20 0.50 16.94
N MET A 52 -11.09 -0.20 16.65
CA MET A 52 -10.29 -0.11 15.42
C MET A 52 -9.86 1.32 15.04
N GLU A 53 -10.05 2.30 15.93
CA GLU A 53 -9.85 3.72 15.65
C GLU A 53 -8.37 4.10 15.83
N ASN A 54 -7.76 4.67 14.80
CA ASN A 54 -6.40 5.20 14.85
C ASN A 54 -6.47 6.72 14.94
N GLY A 55 -5.99 7.27 16.06
CA GLY A 55 -6.11 8.70 16.36
C GLY A 55 -5.54 9.62 15.27
N MET A 56 -4.32 9.35 14.80
CA MET A 56 -3.69 10.19 13.79
C MET A 56 -4.42 10.10 12.45
N LEU A 57 -4.83 8.89 12.06
CA LEU A 57 -5.56 8.67 10.82
C LEU A 57 -6.92 9.38 10.86
N SER A 58 -7.68 9.22 11.94
CA SER A 58 -8.97 9.88 12.12
C SER A 58 -8.83 11.41 12.16
N PHE A 59 -7.76 11.93 12.77
CA PHE A 59 -7.44 13.36 12.74
C PHE A 59 -7.13 13.84 11.32
N LEU A 60 -6.33 13.11 10.55
CA LEU A 60 -6.02 13.42 9.16
C LEU A 60 -7.28 13.41 8.29
N GLU A 61 -8.15 12.42 8.45
CA GLU A 61 -9.43 12.37 7.72
C GLU A 61 -10.33 13.55 8.05
N TRP A 62 -10.43 13.92 9.33
CA TRP A 62 -11.16 15.11 9.73
C TRP A 62 -10.56 16.38 9.11
N PHE A 63 -9.24 16.54 9.19
CA PHE A 63 -8.53 17.68 8.63
C PHE A 63 -8.75 17.79 7.12
N LYS A 64 -8.64 16.67 6.38
CA LYS A 64 -8.96 16.60 4.95
C LYS A 64 -10.36 17.09 4.63
N ARG A 65 -11.36 16.64 5.40
CA ARG A 65 -12.76 17.08 5.19
C ARG A 65 -12.93 18.59 5.41
N LYS A 66 -12.19 19.17 6.36
CA LYS A 66 -12.23 20.61 6.65
C LYS A 66 -11.46 21.45 5.63
N ALA A 67 -10.28 20.98 5.21
CA ALA A 67 -9.46 21.62 4.20
C ALA A 67 -10.10 21.58 2.81
N LYS A 68 -10.85 20.52 2.49
CA LYS A 68 -11.52 20.37 1.19
C LYS A 68 -12.41 21.58 0.86
N GLY A 69 -12.02 22.30 -0.19
CA GLY A 69 -12.73 23.49 -0.68
C GLY A 69 -12.46 24.78 0.11
N ALA A 70 -11.53 24.76 1.08
CA ALA A 70 -10.97 25.97 1.67
C ALA A 70 -10.01 26.65 0.68
N THR A 71 -10.02 27.98 0.62
CA THR A 71 -9.02 28.75 -0.12
C THR A 71 -7.70 28.77 0.64
N ASP A 72 -7.80 28.98 1.97
CA ASP A 72 -6.64 29.21 2.84
C ASP A 72 -6.79 28.42 4.14
N VAL A 73 -5.70 27.79 4.56
CA VAL A 73 -5.56 27.12 5.84
C VAL A 73 -4.38 27.73 6.59
N PHE A 74 -4.67 28.45 7.68
CA PHE A 74 -3.64 29.03 8.55
C PHE A 74 -3.46 28.15 9.79
N LEU A 75 -2.22 27.74 10.04
CA LEU A 75 -1.81 26.94 11.19
C LEU A 75 -0.84 27.76 12.04
N GLN A 76 -1.15 27.91 13.32
CA GLN A 76 -0.18 28.33 14.32
C GLN A 76 0.21 27.11 15.15
N ASP A 77 1.48 26.73 15.14
CA ASP A 77 2.02 25.68 16.01
C ASP A 77 3.49 25.95 16.35
N PRO A 78 3.82 26.26 17.63
CA PRO A 78 5.19 26.56 18.06
C PRO A 78 6.19 25.41 17.83
N TYR A 79 5.72 24.17 17.71
CA TYR A 79 6.56 22.97 17.67
C TYR A 79 6.47 22.22 16.34
N PHE A 80 6.08 22.92 15.28
CA PHE A 80 5.92 22.37 13.93
C PHE A 80 7.27 21.96 13.32
N GLU A 81 7.39 20.72 12.84
CA GLU A 81 8.59 20.20 12.16
C GLU A 81 8.20 19.20 11.04
N ASP A 82 8.98 18.14 10.83
CA ASP A 82 8.86 17.16 9.74
C ASP A 82 7.59 16.31 9.80
N VAL A 83 7.21 15.77 10.97
CA VAL A 83 5.99 14.97 11.13
C VAL A 83 4.75 15.80 10.78
N ALA A 84 4.72 17.06 11.22
CA ALA A 84 3.64 17.98 10.90
C ALA A 84 3.63 18.39 9.41
N LEU A 85 4.80 18.52 8.77
CA LEU A 85 4.90 18.69 7.32
C LEU A 85 4.31 17.51 6.55
N PHE A 86 4.65 16.28 6.91
CA PHE A 86 4.08 15.08 6.26
C PHE A 86 2.56 14.96 6.50
N PHE A 87 2.08 15.38 7.67
CA PHE A 87 0.64 15.48 7.94
C PHE A 87 -0.05 16.44 6.96
N LEU A 88 0.49 17.64 6.76
CA LEU A 88 -0.05 18.61 5.81
C LEU A 88 0.06 18.10 4.36
N ALA A 89 1.19 17.50 3.98
CA ALA A 89 1.38 16.93 2.64
C ALA A 89 0.44 15.77 2.34
N SER A 90 -0.08 15.12 3.38
CA SER A 90 -1.08 14.08 3.24
C SER A 90 -2.50 14.64 3.07
N ALA A 91 -2.74 15.95 3.23
CA ALA A 91 -4.05 16.61 3.18
C ALA A 91 -4.47 17.02 1.74
N ASP A 92 -5.38 18.00 1.61
CA ASP A 92 -5.79 18.54 0.30
C ASP A 92 -4.68 19.42 -0.29
N THR A 93 -4.37 19.33 -1.58
CA THR A 93 -3.26 20.08 -2.21
C THR A 93 -3.69 21.41 -2.83
N GLU A 94 -5.00 21.65 -2.96
CA GLU A 94 -5.53 22.84 -3.65
C GLU A 94 -5.49 24.12 -2.80
N SER A 95 -5.67 23.99 -1.48
CA SER A 95 -5.64 25.11 -0.53
C SER A 95 -4.23 25.67 -0.32
N GLU A 96 -4.13 26.98 -0.06
CA GLU A 96 -2.89 27.59 0.43
C GLU A 96 -2.73 27.31 1.94
N TYR A 97 -1.63 26.66 2.33
CA TYR A 97 -1.30 26.40 3.72
C TYR A 97 -0.26 27.41 4.18
N THR A 98 -0.60 28.22 5.18
CA THR A 98 0.35 29.08 5.88
C THR A 98 0.59 28.55 7.28
N VAL A 99 1.82 28.17 7.58
CA VAL A 99 2.26 27.74 8.90
C VAL A 99 3.05 28.87 9.56
N LEU A 100 2.65 29.24 10.77
CA LEU A 100 3.41 30.11 11.66
C LEU A 100 3.97 29.27 12.81
N THR A 101 5.29 29.21 12.92
CA THR A 101 6.00 28.46 13.96
C THR A 101 7.08 29.31 14.65
N GLN A 102 7.79 28.71 15.60
CA GLN A 102 8.83 29.37 16.38
C GLN A 102 10.04 28.43 16.57
N THR A 103 10.99 28.44 15.64
CA THR A 103 12.07 27.45 15.56
C THR A 103 13.15 27.60 16.62
N HIS A 104 13.27 28.79 17.22
CA HIS A 104 14.19 29.07 18.33
C HIS A 104 13.63 28.65 19.71
N LEU A 105 12.40 28.11 19.76
CA LEU A 105 11.90 27.43 20.96
C LEU A 105 12.59 26.09 21.15
N LYS A 106 13.15 25.85 22.33
CA LYS A 106 13.70 24.54 22.67
C LYS A 106 12.58 23.49 22.79
N THR A 107 12.78 22.33 22.16
CA THR A 107 12.00 21.11 22.44
C THR A 107 12.96 20.01 22.83
N ASN A 108 13.06 19.73 24.13
CA ASN A 108 13.71 18.52 24.59
C ASN A 108 12.71 17.59 25.27
N SER A 109 12.85 16.30 24.97
CA SER A 109 12.18 15.18 25.63
C SER A 109 12.60 14.99 27.10
N ASP A 110 13.64 15.67 27.58
CA ASP A 110 14.30 15.45 28.87
C ASP A 110 14.37 16.68 29.81
N GLY A 111 13.72 17.80 29.48
CA GLY A 111 13.48 18.89 30.43
C GLY A 111 14.71 19.66 30.94
N SER A 112 15.83 19.66 30.22
CA SER A 112 16.97 20.55 30.54
C SER A 112 16.95 21.82 29.68
N ASP A 113 17.11 22.99 30.31
CA ASP A 113 17.05 24.31 29.66
C ASP A 113 18.43 24.72 29.13
N ALA A 114 18.60 24.77 27.81
CA ALA A 114 19.77 25.37 27.19
C ALA A 114 19.30 26.10 25.92
N ILE A 115 19.48 27.42 25.93
CA ILE A 115 19.04 28.36 24.90
C ILE A 115 19.83 28.10 23.60
N VAL A 116 19.17 28.10 22.44
CA VAL A 116 19.86 28.19 21.15
C VAL A 116 20.28 29.65 20.98
N PRO A 117 21.59 29.97 20.84
CA PRO A 117 22.03 31.34 20.62
C PRO A 117 21.36 31.94 19.38
N GLU A 118 20.93 33.20 19.44
CA GLU A 118 20.22 33.90 18.33
C GLU A 118 20.99 33.93 17.00
N ASN A 119 22.30 33.66 17.02
CA ASN A 119 23.16 33.64 15.84
C ASN A 119 23.32 32.26 15.19
N ASP A 120 22.83 31.19 15.82
CA ASP A 120 22.93 29.83 15.30
C ASP A 120 21.63 29.44 14.59
N MET A 121 21.73 28.80 13.41
CA MET A 121 20.55 28.26 12.73
C MET A 121 19.93 27.15 13.60
N PRO A 122 18.64 27.26 14.02
CA PRO A 122 18.02 26.23 14.83
C PRO A 122 17.91 24.92 14.06
N GLU A 123 18.18 23.78 14.73
CA GLU A 123 18.06 22.46 14.14
C GLU A 123 16.65 22.23 13.55
N ARG A 124 15.58 22.69 14.22
CA ARG A 124 14.20 22.58 13.69
C ARG A 124 14.02 23.29 12.35
N LYS A 125 14.58 24.50 12.21
CA LYS A 125 14.53 25.26 10.95
C LYS A 125 15.23 24.49 9.83
N LYS A 126 16.40 23.94 10.12
CA LYS A 126 17.16 23.08 9.21
C LYS A 126 16.38 21.82 8.85
N THR A 127 15.74 21.15 9.82
CA THR A 127 14.90 19.97 9.58
C THR A 127 13.74 20.29 8.64
N ILE A 128 13.02 21.39 8.87
CA ILE A 128 11.92 21.85 8.00
C ILE A 128 12.43 22.08 6.57
N GLN A 129 13.50 22.85 6.41
CA GLN A 129 14.08 23.14 5.09
C GLN A 129 14.54 21.88 4.36
N LEU A 130 15.29 21.01 5.06
CA LEU A 130 15.75 19.75 4.50
C LEU A 130 14.58 18.85 4.13
N CYS A 131 13.57 18.70 4.98
CA CYS A 131 12.40 17.88 4.70
C CYS A 131 11.68 18.33 3.42
N ILE A 132 11.51 19.63 3.23
CA ILE A 132 10.86 20.18 2.03
C ILE A 132 11.74 19.93 0.78
N LEU A 133 13.02 20.29 0.85
CA LEU A 133 13.96 20.15 -0.28
C LEU A 133 14.20 18.69 -0.69
N GLN A 134 14.15 17.77 0.28
CA GLN A 134 14.36 16.34 0.08
C GLN A 134 13.12 15.61 -0.43
N ASN A 135 11.94 16.23 -0.40
CA ASN A 135 10.69 15.59 -0.84
C ASN A 135 9.89 16.47 -1.81
N PRO A 136 10.49 16.92 -2.92
CA PRO A 136 9.83 17.81 -3.86
C PRO A 136 8.58 17.20 -4.48
N THR A 137 8.50 15.86 -4.63
CA THR A 137 7.29 15.22 -5.15
C THR A 137 6.05 15.45 -4.28
N LEU A 138 6.25 15.60 -2.96
CA LEU A 138 5.20 15.92 -2.00
C LEU A 138 4.95 17.44 -1.96
N PHE A 139 6.01 18.24 -1.80
CA PHE A 139 5.86 19.65 -1.44
C PHE A 139 5.76 20.61 -2.64
N ASN A 140 6.27 20.28 -3.82
CA ASN A 140 6.18 21.17 -4.99
C ASN A 140 4.73 21.33 -5.50
N ARG A 141 3.86 20.36 -5.21
CA ARG A 141 2.44 20.41 -5.59
C ARG A 141 1.60 21.20 -4.58
N MET A 142 2.15 21.53 -3.42
CA MET A 142 1.45 22.24 -2.36
C MET A 142 1.69 23.74 -2.44
N LYS A 143 0.64 24.53 -2.23
CA LYS A 143 0.75 25.96 -1.95
C LYS A 143 1.15 26.16 -0.48
N LEU A 144 2.37 25.77 -0.13
CA LEU A 144 2.87 25.81 1.25
C LEU A 144 3.71 27.06 1.52
N ILE A 145 3.45 27.72 2.64
CA ILE A 145 4.24 28.82 3.18
C ILE A 145 4.54 28.49 4.64
N VAL A 146 5.82 28.52 5.01
CA VAL A 146 6.28 28.31 6.39
C VAL A 146 6.98 29.57 6.86
N LYS A 147 6.44 30.16 7.92
CA LYS A 147 6.93 31.37 8.58
C LYS A 147 7.40 31.06 9.98
N ASP A 148 8.42 31.78 10.41
CA ASP A 148 9.06 31.65 11.70
C ASP A 148 9.06 32.97 12.46
N ILE A 149 8.92 32.89 13.77
CA ILE A 149 9.27 33.97 14.70
C ILE A 149 10.62 33.58 15.32
N PRO A 150 11.76 34.10 14.85
CA PRO A 150 13.07 33.60 15.23
C PRO A 150 13.53 34.18 16.59
N VAL A 151 12.75 33.93 17.65
CA VAL A 151 13.03 34.41 19.01
C VAL A 151 12.97 33.25 20.01
N SER A 152 13.81 33.30 21.04
CA SER A 152 13.85 32.26 22.09
C SER A 152 12.70 32.37 23.09
N ASP A 153 12.14 33.57 23.27
CA ASP A 153 11.00 33.80 24.16
C ASP A 153 9.72 33.24 23.56
N ASN A 154 8.97 32.42 24.29
CA ASN A 154 7.71 31.86 23.80
C ASN A 154 6.66 32.93 23.47
N LYS A 155 6.51 33.24 22.18
CA LYS A 155 5.47 34.15 21.64
C LYS A 155 4.25 33.37 21.17
N LEU A 156 4.46 32.14 20.67
CA LEU A 156 3.39 31.26 20.20
C LEU A 156 3.04 30.22 21.28
N HIS A 157 2.22 30.61 22.27
CA HIS A 157 1.80 29.65 23.31
C HIS A 157 0.74 28.67 22.81
N ASP A 158 -0.27 29.18 22.11
CA ASP A 158 -1.45 28.42 21.70
C ASP A 158 -1.31 27.86 20.28
N ARG A 159 -2.17 26.87 19.97
CA ARG A 159 -2.19 26.19 18.68
C ARG A 159 -3.54 26.39 18.03
N TYR A 160 -3.53 26.96 16.84
CA TYR A 160 -4.76 27.33 16.14
C TYR A 160 -4.74 26.78 14.72
N ILE A 161 -5.90 26.30 14.26
CA ILE A 161 -6.15 26.02 12.84
C ILE A 161 -7.30 26.90 12.38
N LEU A 162 -7.13 27.61 11.29
CA LEU A 162 -8.14 28.46 10.68
C LEU A 162 -8.34 28.00 9.23
N PHE A 163 -9.59 27.70 8.88
CA PHE A 163 -10.01 27.39 7.51
C PHE A 163 -10.79 28.59 6.97
N THR A 164 -10.43 29.09 5.80
CA THR A 164 -11.17 30.14 5.09
C THR A 164 -11.71 29.58 3.78
N TYR A 165 -12.98 29.82 3.50
CA TYR A 165 -13.68 29.31 2.33
C TYR A 165 -13.95 30.44 1.31
N PRO A 166 -14.19 30.13 0.02
CA PRO A 166 -14.35 31.13 -1.04
C PRO A 166 -15.47 32.16 -0.80
N ASN A 167 -16.47 31.81 0.00
CA ASN A 167 -17.59 32.68 0.34
C ASN A 167 -17.28 33.63 1.53
N GLY A 168 -16.03 33.68 1.99
CA GLY A 168 -15.60 34.48 3.14
C GLY A 168 -15.99 33.88 4.50
N LYS A 169 -16.60 32.69 4.53
CA LYS A 169 -16.81 31.95 5.78
C LYS A 169 -15.45 31.47 6.30
N SER A 170 -15.22 31.60 7.60
CA SER A 170 -14.07 31.01 8.27
C SER A 170 -14.50 30.12 9.43
N GLU A 171 -13.77 29.03 9.64
CA GLU A 171 -13.88 28.18 10.83
C GLU A 171 -12.53 28.16 11.53
N ALA A 172 -12.53 28.27 12.86
CA ALA A 172 -11.29 28.29 13.64
C ALA A 172 -11.37 27.29 14.80
N TYR A 173 -10.25 26.66 15.10
CA TYR A 173 -10.14 25.59 16.09
C TYR A 173 -8.87 25.73 16.93
N THR A 174 -8.93 25.34 18.19
CA THR A 174 -7.75 25.16 19.06
C THR A 174 -7.33 23.70 19.11
N LEU A 175 -6.03 23.45 19.14
CA LEU A 175 -5.46 22.11 19.34
C LEU A 175 -4.87 21.98 20.75
N SER A 176 -5.24 20.91 21.44
CA SER A 176 -4.69 20.59 22.77
C SER A 176 -3.20 20.19 22.76
N ASN A 177 -2.67 19.69 21.64
CA ASN A 177 -1.26 19.41 21.44
C ASN A 177 -0.80 19.76 20.01
N SER A 178 0.52 19.75 19.79
CA SER A 178 1.11 20.06 18.48
C SER A 178 0.79 18.96 17.48
N ILE A 179 0.60 19.33 16.21
CA ILE A 179 0.43 18.37 15.11
C ILE A 179 1.64 17.43 15.05
N GLN A 180 2.84 17.93 15.33
CA GLN A 180 4.10 17.16 15.37
C GLN A 180 4.03 15.95 16.31
N GLY A 181 3.27 16.05 17.41
CA GLY A 181 3.12 14.99 18.42
C GLY A 181 1.70 14.45 18.57
N ALA A 182 0.79 14.85 17.69
CA ALA A 182 -0.64 14.60 17.84
C ALA A 182 -0.92 13.10 17.95
N THR A 183 -1.77 12.73 18.91
CA THR A 183 -2.21 11.34 19.17
C THR A 183 -1.11 10.35 19.55
N THR A 184 0.17 10.73 19.57
CA THR A 184 1.30 9.81 19.83
C THR A 184 1.45 9.50 21.32
N LYS A 185 1.64 10.54 22.14
CA LYS A 185 1.80 10.40 23.60
C LYS A 185 0.49 10.60 24.36
N GLN A 186 -0.40 11.42 23.83
CA GLN A 186 -1.66 11.86 24.43
C GLN A 186 -2.73 11.98 23.34
N PRO A 187 -4.03 11.85 23.67
CA PRO A 187 -5.11 12.11 22.72
C PRO A 187 -5.07 13.58 22.25
N LEU A 188 -5.68 13.86 21.10
CA LEU A 188 -5.84 15.22 20.58
C LEU A 188 -7.31 15.63 20.72
N LEU A 189 -7.57 16.63 21.56
CA LEU A 189 -8.81 17.40 21.55
C LEU A 189 -8.68 18.59 20.60
N VAL A 190 -9.67 18.75 19.73
CA VAL A 190 -9.87 19.89 18.84
C VAL A 190 -11.15 20.59 19.26
N THR A 191 -11.08 21.90 19.53
CA THR A 191 -12.22 22.67 20.03
C THR A 191 -12.51 23.84 19.12
N GLN A 192 -13.77 24.03 18.73
CA GLN A 192 -14.19 25.12 17.86
C GLN A 192 -14.11 26.46 18.59
N ILE A 193 -13.51 27.44 17.94
CA ILE A 193 -13.48 28.84 18.37
C ILE A 193 -14.73 29.53 17.83
N GLY A 194 -15.60 30.01 18.74
CA GLY A 194 -16.80 30.73 18.35
C GLY A 194 -16.51 32.11 17.74
N ASP A 195 -17.41 32.60 16.89
CA ASP A 195 -17.23 33.80 16.04
C ASP A 195 -16.71 35.03 16.80
N ASN A 196 -17.24 35.30 18.00
CA ASN A 196 -16.82 36.43 18.83
C ASN A 196 -15.36 36.31 19.29
N ALA A 197 -14.93 35.11 19.66
CA ALA A 197 -13.55 34.85 20.04
C ALA A 197 -12.64 34.86 18.80
N TYR A 198 -13.12 34.34 17.67
CA TYR A 198 -12.41 34.34 16.39
C TYR A 198 -12.05 35.76 15.93
N ASN A 199 -12.98 36.73 16.01
CA ASN A 199 -12.68 38.11 15.65
C ASN A 199 -11.57 38.74 16.51
N LYS A 200 -11.54 38.44 17.82
CA LYS A 200 -10.47 38.89 18.72
C LYS A 200 -9.16 38.17 18.42
N LEU A 201 -9.21 36.88 18.14
CA LEU A 201 -8.05 36.09 17.75
C LEU A 201 -7.42 36.64 16.46
N ARG A 202 -8.22 36.99 15.45
CA ARG A 202 -7.72 37.61 14.22
C ARG A 202 -6.93 38.89 14.49
N ILE A 203 -7.49 39.78 15.30
CA ILE A 203 -6.82 41.03 15.69
C ILE A 203 -5.51 40.72 16.42
N HIS A 204 -5.53 39.77 17.37
CA HIS A 204 -4.35 39.34 18.08
C HIS A 204 -3.26 38.76 17.16
N LEU A 205 -3.63 37.89 16.21
CA LEU A 205 -2.71 37.32 15.23
C LEU A 205 -2.11 38.41 14.33
N THR A 206 -2.91 39.37 13.85
CA THR A 206 -2.40 40.51 13.07
C THR A 206 -1.40 41.33 13.89
N GLU A 207 -1.75 41.70 15.12
CA GLU A 207 -0.82 42.44 16.00
C GLU A 207 0.46 41.65 16.31
N LEU A 208 0.35 40.33 16.48
CA LEU A 208 1.48 39.46 16.77
C LEU A 208 2.43 39.39 15.56
N LEU A 209 1.88 39.31 14.34
CA LEU A 209 2.66 39.35 13.10
C LEU A 209 3.30 40.73 12.86
N ASP A 210 2.62 41.82 13.21
CA ASP A 210 3.13 43.19 13.04
C ASP A 210 4.23 43.55 14.07
N LYS A 211 4.13 43.04 15.30
CA LYS A 211 5.05 43.37 16.41
C LYS A 211 6.35 42.59 16.39
N ASN A 212 6.41 41.46 15.69
CA ASN A 212 7.57 40.59 15.66
C ASN A 212 8.20 40.58 14.27
N SER A 213 9.53 40.41 14.20
CA SER A 213 10.17 40.09 12.93
C SER A 213 9.77 38.68 12.53
N ILE A 214 9.15 38.54 11.36
CA ILE A 214 8.74 37.25 10.81
C ILE A 214 9.71 36.89 9.69
N GLU A 215 10.31 35.72 9.78
CA GLU A 215 11.15 35.16 8.73
C GLU A 215 10.37 34.13 7.92
N THR A 216 10.55 34.12 6.60
CA THR A 216 10.02 33.06 5.74
C THR A 216 11.05 31.93 5.66
N ILE A 217 10.70 30.73 6.16
CA ILE A 217 11.52 29.53 6.00
C ILE A 217 11.36 28.96 4.58
N TYR A 218 10.12 28.96 4.08
CA TYR A 218 9.76 28.46 2.77
C TYR A 218 8.52 29.20 2.25
N ASP A 219 8.53 29.58 0.98
CA ASP A 219 7.36 30.08 0.27
C ASP A 219 7.33 29.45 -1.13
N TYR A 220 6.26 28.74 -1.44
CA TYR A 220 6.08 28.09 -2.74
C TYR A 220 6.12 29.10 -3.91
N ARG A 221 5.86 30.39 -3.67
CA ARG A 221 5.91 31.47 -4.69
C ARG A 221 7.33 31.95 -4.97
N GLU A 222 8.23 31.78 -4.00
CA GLU A 222 9.65 32.11 -4.13
C GLU A 222 10.46 30.97 -4.75
N GLN A 223 9.87 29.76 -4.81
CA GLN A 223 10.40 28.70 -5.65
C GLN A 223 10.38 29.21 -7.09
N LYS A 224 11.57 29.46 -7.65
CA LYS A 224 11.70 29.49 -9.09
C LYS A 224 11.11 28.17 -9.58
N GLU A 225 10.28 28.21 -10.63
CA GLU A 225 10.07 27.00 -11.43
C GLU A 225 11.43 26.34 -11.56
N LEU A 226 11.53 25.05 -11.15
CA LEU A 226 12.75 24.27 -11.33
C LEU A 226 13.27 24.66 -12.69
N PRO A 227 14.50 25.22 -12.77
CA PRO A 227 14.87 26.01 -13.91
C PRO A 227 14.50 25.20 -15.13
N SER A 228 13.65 25.78 -16.00
CA SER A 228 13.56 25.33 -17.37
C SER A 228 14.93 25.66 -17.97
N GLU A 229 15.98 24.99 -17.51
CA GLU A 229 17.20 24.93 -18.28
C GLU A 229 16.74 24.43 -19.63
N ASP A 230 17.09 25.15 -20.68
CA ASP A 230 17.00 24.68 -22.05
C ASP A 230 17.90 23.43 -22.13
N VAL A 231 17.39 22.31 -21.61
CA VAL A 231 18.05 21.02 -21.69
C VAL A 231 17.88 20.62 -23.12
N SER A 232 18.92 20.87 -23.91
CA SER A 232 18.94 20.50 -25.30
C SER A 232 18.64 19.00 -25.42
N GLU A 233 17.54 18.66 -26.08
CA GLU A 233 17.18 17.27 -26.42
C GLU A 233 18.22 16.64 -27.35
N ILE A 234 19.06 17.49 -27.96
CA ILE A 234 20.13 17.14 -28.87
C ILE A 234 21.47 17.53 -28.23
N ALA A 235 22.25 16.54 -27.80
CA ALA A 235 23.60 16.76 -27.27
C ALA A 235 24.65 17.01 -28.39
N ASP A 236 24.40 16.52 -29.60
CA ASP A 236 25.23 16.73 -30.80
C ASP A 236 24.36 17.14 -32.02
N PRO A 237 24.22 18.45 -32.29
CA PRO A 237 23.42 18.95 -33.41
C PRO A 237 23.92 18.53 -34.79
N GLY A 238 25.24 18.36 -34.95
CA GLY A 238 25.84 17.94 -36.21
C GLY A 238 25.46 16.49 -36.54
N PHE A 239 25.60 15.61 -35.56
CA PHE A 239 25.20 14.23 -35.65
C PHE A 239 23.67 14.09 -35.85
N TYR A 240 22.86 14.89 -35.14
CA TYR A 240 21.40 14.86 -35.33
C TYR A 240 21.00 15.23 -36.76
N ASN A 241 21.54 16.31 -37.31
CA ASN A 241 21.26 16.72 -38.70
C ASN A 241 21.70 15.64 -39.71
N TRP A 242 22.85 15.00 -39.46
CA TRP A 242 23.30 13.87 -40.27
C TRP A 242 22.35 12.67 -40.16
N LEU A 243 21.91 12.32 -38.96
CA LEU A 243 20.96 11.23 -38.70
C LEU A 243 19.62 11.48 -39.39
N CYS A 244 19.03 12.68 -39.25
CA CYS A 244 17.80 13.08 -39.94
C CYS A 244 17.93 13.08 -41.48
N SER A 245 19.14 13.29 -42.01
CA SER A 245 19.36 13.21 -43.46
C SER A 245 19.28 11.78 -44.01
N ARG A 246 19.41 10.78 -43.13
CA ARG A 246 19.46 9.35 -43.45
C ARG A 246 18.17 8.61 -43.08
N ILE A 247 17.51 8.99 -41.99
CA ILE A 247 16.25 8.37 -41.58
C ILE A 247 15.11 8.79 -42.53
N GLY A 248 14.36 7.81 -43.06
CA GLY A 248 13.14 8.02 -43.84
C GLY A 248 13.33 8.28 -45.35
N LYS A 249 14.53 8.13 -45.90
CA LYS A 249 14.80 8.43 -47.33
C LYS A 249 15.22 7.25 -48.21
N GLU A 250 15.62 6.10 -47.67
CA GLU A 250 15.97 4.92 -48.45
C GLU A 250 15.51 3.63 -47.75
N SER A 251 15.23 2.60 -48.55
CA SER A 251 15.05 1.22 -48.09
C SER A 251 16.33 0.77 -47.38
N GLU A 252 16.24 0.53 -46.07
CA GLU A 252 17.32 0.15 -45.13
C GLU A 252 18.26 1.28 -44.68
N ILE A 253 17.97 1.83 -43.49
CA ILE A 253 18.91 2.62 -42.71
C ILE A 253 20.09 1.72 -42.33
N ASP A 254 21.31 2.05 -42.77
CA ASP A 254 22.53 1.33 -42.39
C ASP A 254 22.88 1.59 -40.91
N THR A 255 22.40 0.70 -40.06
CA THR A 255 22.63 0.75 -38.62
C THR A 255 24.10 0.63 -38.27
N ARG A 256 24.91 -0.06 -39.10
CA ARG A 256 26.34 -0.21 -38.86
C ARG A 256 27.06 1.12 -39.01
N LEU A 257 26.74 1.89 -40.05
CA LEU A 257 27.31 3.22 -40.27
C LEU A 257 27.01 4.18 -39.10
N ILE A 258 25.79 4.12 -38.56
CA ILE A 258 25.39 4.92 -37.39
C ILE A 258 26.24 4.56 -36.17
N LEU A 259 26.38 3.26 -35.88
CA LEU A 259 27.18 2.79 -34.77
C LEU A 259 28.66 3.20 -34.94
N GLU A 260 29.26 2.97 -36.12
CA GLU A 260 30.64 3.36 -36.41
C GLU A 260 30.90 4.86 -36.16
N ASP A 261 29.95 5.75 -36.51
CA ASP A 261 30.05 7.18 -36.25
C ASP A 261 29.95 7.53 -34.75
N ILE A 262 29.03 6.88 -34.02
CA ILE A 262 28.90 7.04 -32.56
C ILE A 262 30.20 6.60 -31.87
N PHE A 263 30.81 5.51 -32.32
CA PHE A 263 32.04 4.96 -31.75
C PHE A 263 33.26 5.84 -31.98
N GLY A 264 33.36 6.49 -33.15
CA GLY A 264 34.58 7.19 -33.56
C GLY A 264 35.00 8.34 -32.65
N TRP A 265 34.08 9.22 -32.27
CA TRP A 265 34.36 10.38 -31.39
C TRP A 265 33.08 10.95 -30.79
N ASN A 266 33.18 11.65 -29.66
CA ASN A 266 32.05 12.27 -28.96
C ASN A 266 30.91 11.28 -28.61
N THR A 267 31.30 10.05 -28.25
CA THR A 267 30.40 8.90 -28.10
C THR A 267 29.23 9.16 -27.15
N ILE A 268 29.49 9.77 -25.98
CA ILE A 268 28.44 9.98 -24.97
C ILE A 268 27.34 10.94 -25.47
N PRO A 269 27.65 12.16 -25.97
CA PRO A 269 26.65 13.00 -26.64
C PRO A 269 25.97 12.34 -27.83
N LYS A 270 26.69 11.56 -28.64
CA LYS A 270 26.09 10.89 -29.81
C LYS A 270 25.12 9.76 -29.43
N ILE A 271 25.39 8.95 -28.40
CA ILE A 271 24.42 7.95 -27.90
C ILE A 271 23.16 8.65 -27.41
N SER A 272 23.33 9.77 -26.72
CA SER A 272 22.23 10.58 -26.21
C SER A 272 21.36 11.15 -27.34
N THR A 273 21.97 11.79 -28.33
CA THR A 273 21.30 12.28 -29.54
C THR A 273 20.70 11.17 -30.39
N PHE A 274 21.36 10.01 -30.48
CA PHE A 274 20.83 8.84 -31.19
C PHE A 274 19.52 8.38 -30.58
N GLY A 275 19.46 8.28 -29.24
CA GLY A 275 18.23 7.94 -28.55
C GLY A 275 17.11 8.93 -28.84
N TYR A 276 17.39 10.25 -28.82
CA TYR A 276 16.38 11.25 -29.21
C TYR A 276 15.94 11.10 -30.67
N GLY A 277 16.88 10.87 -31.59
CA GLY A 277 16.56 10.61 -32.99
C GLY A 277 15.64 9.40 -33.20
N LEU A 278 15.84 8.32 -32.43
CA LEU A 278 14.96 7.14 -32.44
C LEU A 278 13.56 7.44 -31.89
N ALA A 279 13.43 8.37 -30.94
CA ALA A 279 12.15 8.79 -30.41
C ALA A 279 11.31 9.63 -31.39
N CYS A 280 11.97 10.27 -32.37
CA CYS A 280 11.33 11.14 -33.35
C CYS A 280 10.80 10.39 -34.59
N ILE A 281 10.92 9.06 -34.65
CA ILE A 281 10.59 8.24 -35.82
C ILE A 281 9.54 7.17 -35.47
N PRO A 282 8.82 6.60 -36.45
CA PRO A 282 7.78 5.60 -36.19
C PRO A 282 8.30 4.37 -35.43
N ASP A 283 7.45 3.77 -34.58
CA ASP A 283 7.82 2.61 -33.76
C ASP A 283 8.30 1.39 -34.56
N SER A 284 7.74 1.16 -35.75
CA SER A 284 8.20 0.08 -36.63
C SER A 284 9.64 0.30 -37.12
N GLU A 285 10.01 1.55 -37.41
CA GLU A 285 11.36 1.90 -37.86
C GLU A 285 12.36 1.88 -36.70
N ASN A 286 11.98 2.44 -35.54
CA ASN A 286 12.85 2.41 -34.36
C ASN A 286 13.14 0.97 -33.92
N TYR A 287 12.13 0.08 -33.97
CA TYR A 287 12.28 -1.32 -33.61
C TYR A 287 13.31 -2.00 -34.51
N ASN A 288 13.22 -1.82 -35.83
CA ASN A 288 14.18 -2.39 -36.77
C ASN A 288 15.62 -1.93 -36.53
N ILE A 289 15.82 -0.64 -36.24
CA ILE A 289 17.15 -0.11 -35.93
C ILE A 289 17.70 -0.72 -34.63
N ILE A 290 16.88 -0.82 -33.57
CA ILE A 290 17.29 -1.44 -32.30
C ILE A 290 17.62 -2.93 -32.51
N GLN A 291 16.83 -3.63 -33.33
CA GLN A 291 17.07 -5.03 -33.65
C GLN A 291 18.42 -5.22 -34.34
N ASN A 292 18.70 -4.42 -35.38
CA ASN A 292 19.96 -4.44 -36.12
C ASN A 292 21.15 -4.02 -35.26
N ALA A 293 20.99 -2.97 -34.44
CA ALA A 293 22.03 -2.52 -33.52
C ALA A 293 22.40 -3.63 -32.53
N ALA A 294 21.38 -4.31 -31.99
CA ALA A 294 21.62 -5.43 -31.09
C ALA A 294 22.32 -6.62 -31.79
N ILE A 295 22.05 -6.88 -33.06
CA ILE A 295 22.75 -7.92 -33.83
C ILE A 295 24.22 -7.54 -34.04
N ILE A 296 24.50 -6.29 -34.42
CA ILE A 296 25.85 -5.79 -34.69
C ILE A 296 26.71 -5.74 -33.42
N ILE A 297 26.12 -5.30 -32.31
CA ILE A 297 26.79 -5.19 -31.01
C ILE A 297 26.97 -6.54 -30.33
N LYS A 298 26.20 -7.57 -30.72
CA LYS A 298 26.30 -8.91 -30.14
C LYS A 298 27.74 -9.42 -30.21
N ASN A 299 28.32 -9.74 -29.05
CA ASN A 299 29.72 -10.16 -28.86
C ASN A 299 30.80 -9.07 -29.08
N ASN A 300 30.43 -7.79 -29.21
CA ASN A 300 31.38 -6.68 -29.19
C ASN A 300 31.52 -6.14 -27.75
N ASN A 301 32.55 -6.63 -27.04
CA ASN A 301 32.79 -6.28 -25.64
C ASN A 301 33.04 -4.79 -25.42
N GLU A 302 33.59 -4.09 -26.41
CA GLU A 302 33.88 -2.67 -26.31
C GLU A 302 32.59 -1.84 -26.34
N TRP A 303 31.67 -2.17 -27.24
CA TRP A 303 30.34 -1.57 -27.26
C TRP A 303 29.54 -1.84 -26.00
N ILE A 304 29.59 -3.08 -25.50
CA ILE A 304 28.94 -3.45 -24.24
C ILE A 304 29.51 -2.60 -23.09
N ALA A 305 30.83 -2.44 -23.00
CA ALA A 305 31.47 -1.60 -21.99
C ALA A 305 31.05 -0.13 -22.08
N ILE A 306 30.94 0.43 -23.29
CA ILE A 306 30.45 1.79 -23.53
C ILE A 306 29.00 1.96 -23.05
N LEU A 307 28.12 1.02 -23.38
CA LEU A 307 26.72 1.06 -22.94
C LEU A 307 26.62 0.96 -21.41
N LYS A 308 27.40 0.07 -20.79
CA LYS A 308 27.49 -0.05 -19.33
C LYS A 308 27.93 1.26 -18.68
N ASP A 309 29.02 1.86 -19.14
CA ASP A 309 29.53 3.15 -18.60
C ASP A 309 28.49 4.27 -18.77
N PHE A 310 27.84 4.32 -19.93
CA PHE A 310 26.79 5.29 -20.22
C PHE A 310 25.61 5.19 -19.24
N ILE A 311 25.17 3.97 -18.90
CA ILE A 311 24.07 3.73 -17.96
C ILE A 311 24.52 3.91 -16.50
N LEU A 312 25.69 3.37 -16.13
CA LEU A 312 26.18 3.34 -14.75
C LEU A 312 26.83 4.63 -14.26
N ALA A 313 27.62 5.29 -15.10
CA ALA A 313 28.45 6.41 -14.66
C ALA A 313 28.00 7.75 -15.24
N LYS A 314 27.42 7.72 -16.45
CA LYS A 314 27.05 8.96 -17.15
C LYS A 314 25.62 9.41 -16.87
N HIS A 315 24.86 8.69 -16.05
CA HIS A 315 23.52 9.11 -15.59
C HIS A 315 23.46 10.39 -14.76
N TYR A 316 24.57 11.12 -14.54
CA TYR A 316 24.58 12.48 -13.96
C TYR A 316 24.94 13.57 -14.99
N SER A 317 24.99 13.24 -16.28
CA SER A 317 25.40 14.18 -17.34
C SER A 317 24.29 15.20 -17.67
N GLN A 318 24.66 16.29 -18.35
CA GLN A 318 23.75 17.42 -18.61
C GLN A 318 22.73 17.19 -19.74
N TYR A 319 23.01 16.40 -20.80
CA TYR A 319 22.16 16.33 -22.01
C TYR A 319 22.01 14.91 -22.57
N PRO A 320 20.81 14.56 -23.08
CA PRO A 320 19.90 13.71 -22.36
C PRO A 320 20.55 12.38 -21.98
N VAL A 321 21.05 12.36 -20.76
CA VAL A 321 21.07 11.26 -19.78
C VAL A 321 21.38 11.91 -18.42
N GLY A 322 20.39 11.98 -17.54
CA GLY A 322 20.65 12.20 -16.11
C GLY A 322 19.91 13.26 -15.33
N PHE A 323 18.84 13.87 -15.86
CA PHE A 323 17.72 14.54 -15.13
C PHE A 323 18.04 15.10 -13.72
N ILE A 324 19.13 15.85 -13.53
CA ILE A 324 19.34 16.55 -12.27
C ILE A 324 18.26 17.63 -12.21
N GLY A 325 17.29 17.49 -11.31
CA GLY A 325 16.33 18.54 -11.00
C GLY A 325 15.13 18.70 -11.91
N CYS A 326 14.83 17.80 -12.86
CA CYS A 326 13.56 17.95 -13.56
C CYS A 326 12.37 17.46 -12.69
N PRO A 327 11.20 18.13 -12.70
CA PRO A 327 10.07 17.78 -11.82
C PRO A 327 9.14 16.72 -12.39
N HIS A 328 9.30 16.38 -13.67
CA HIS A 328 8.31 15.57 -14.38
C HIS A 328 8.36 14.10 -13.92
N PHE A 329 7.19 13.62 -13.52
CA PHE A 329 6.99 12.34 -12.85
C PHE A 329 6.97 11.19 -13.83
N GLY A 330 8.05 10.42 -13.79
CA GLY A 330 8.43 9.33 -14.67
C GLY A 330 7.40 8.28 -15.08
N TYR A 331 6.47 7.97 -14.19
CA TYR A 331 5.72 6.72 -14.26
C TYR A 331 4.48 6.93 -13.42
N GLY A 332 3.33 7.10 -14.08
CA GLY A 332 2.06 7.37 -13.40
C GLY A 332 1.53 6.14 -12.67
N TYR A 333 1.85 4.93 -13.15
CA TYR A 333 1.35 3.68 -12.56
C TYR A 333 2.44 2.59 -12.50
N ARG A 334 2.71 2.10 -11.29
CA ARG A 334 3.51 0.88 -11.00
C ARG A 334 4.97 0.95 -11.47
N ASN A 335 5.76 1.77 -10.78
CA ASN A 335 7.21 1.84 -10.99
C ASN A 335 7.90 0.51 -10.60
N PRO A 336 8.54 -0.21 -11.54
CA PRO A 336 9.15 -1.51 -11.25
C PRO A 336 10.44 -1.39 -10.42
N SER A 337 11.08 -0.22 -10.32
CA SER A 337 12.34 -0.06 -9.59
C SER A 337 12.21 -0.42 -8.11
N TYR A 338 11.01 -0.29 -7.54
CA TYR A 338 10.78 -0.73 -6.16
C TYR A 338 11.06 -2.24 -6.00
N LEU A 339 10.90 -3.05 -7.05
CA LEU A 339 11.19 -4.48 -7.01
C LEU A 339 12.66 -4.76 -6.69
N VAL A 340 13.61 -3.91 -7.10
CA VAL A 340 15.03 -4.15 -6.81
C VAL A 340 15.37 -3.91 -5.33
N GLU A 341 14.51 -3.25 -4.57
CA GLU A 341 14.72 -2.96 -3.14
C GLU A 341 14.14 -4.06 -2.23
N LEU A 342 13.33 -4.97 -2.78
CA LEU A 342 12.56 -5.94 -2.02
C LEU A 342 13.26 -7.30 -1.89
N SER A 343 12.89 -8.05 -0.85
CA SER A 343 13.28 -9.45 -0.70
C SER A 343 12.51 -10.38 -1.64
N PHE A 344 12.96 -11.64 -1.74
CA PHE A 344 12.29 -12.63 -2.59
C PHE A 344 10.81 -12.77 -2.26
N ASN A 345 10.50 -12.98 -0.98
CA ASN A 345 9.15 -13.20 -0.50
C ASN A 345 8.27 -11.97 -0.71
N GLU A 346 8.80 -10.76 -0.52
CA GLU A 346 8.04 -9.54 -0.75
C GLU A 346 7.65 -9.37 -2.23
N ILE A 347 8.54 -9.71 -3.16
CA ILE A 347 8.26 -9.65 -4.59
C ILE A 347 7.19 -10.70 -4.95
N VAL A 348 7.40 -11.96 -4.61
CA VAL A 348 6.52 -13.08 -5.03
C VAL A 348 5.16 -13.06 -4.31
N SER A 349 5.09 -12.56 -3.08
CA SER A 349 3.84 -12.56 -2.30
C SER A 349 3.02 -11.26 -2.43
N ARG A 350 3.66 -10.09 -2.60
CA ARG A 350 2.93 -8.81 -2.73
C ARG A 350 2.59 -8.44 -4.17
N TYR A 351 3.39 -8.92 -5.13
CA TYR A 351 3.23 -8.55 -6.53
C TYR A 351 2.78 -9.76 -7.33
N ASN A 352 1.74 -9.54 -8.13
CA ASN A 352 1.24 -10.52 -9.08
C ASN A 352 1.98 -10.35 -10.42
N ILE A 353 2.01 -11.40 -11.25
CA ILE A 353 2.56 -11.40 -12.61
C ILE A 353 2.06 -10.24 -13.48
N TYR A 354 0.92 -9.61 -13.15
CA TYR A 354 0.43 -8.41 -13.82
C TYR A 354 1.46 -7.28 -13.88
N ILE A 355 2.39 -7.16 -12.92
CA ILE A 355 3.45 -6.14 -13.01
C ILE A 355 4.30 -6.28 -14.28
N LEU A 356 4.42 -7.51 -14.80
CA LEU A 356 5.12 -7.81 -16.05
C LEU A 356 4.30 -7.43 -17.29
N GLU A 357 2.96 -7.42 -17.19
CA GLU A 357 2.07 -6.96 -18.27
C GLU A 357 2.09 -5.43 -18.42
N TYR A 358 2.45 -4.71 -17.34
CA TYR A 358 2.66 -3.26 -17.39
C TYR A 358 4.07 -2.87 -17.83
N ALA A 359 4.99 -3.83 -17.99
CA ALA A 359 6.31 -3.55 -18.55
C ALA A 359 6.13 -3.06 -19.99
N GLY A 360 6.37 -1.76 -20.22
CA GLY A 360 6.19 -1.11 -21.52
C GLY A 360 4.88 -0.32 -21.72
N ILE A 361 3.98 -0.28 -20.73
CA ILE A 361 2.74 0.52 -20.81
C ILE A 361 3.00 1.99 -20.45
N ASP A 362 3.94 2.27 -19.55
CA ASP A 362 4.43 3.63 -19.25
C ASP A 362 5.79 3.83 -19.93
N THR A 363 5.79 4.20 -21.22
CA THR A 363 6.99 4.55 -22.00
C THR A 363 7.12 6.06 -22.22
N ASP A 364 6.52 6.88 -21.38
CA ASP A 364 6.94 8.28 -21.28
C ASP A 364 8.39 8.24 -20.76
N THR A 365 9.37 8.38 -21.65
CA THR A 365 10.79 8.28 -21.29
C THR A 365 11.32 9.56 -20.66
N PHE A 366 10.46 10.54 -20.34
CA PHE A 366 10.79 11.83 -19.72
C PHE A 366 12.01 12.50 -20.34
N ARG A 367 12.12 12.44 -21.67
CA ARG A 367 13.22 13.02 -22.43
C ARG A 367 14.59 12.44 -22.13
N VAL A 368 14.70 11.28 -21.45
CA VAL A 368 15.96 10.52 -21.28
C VAL A 368 16.10 9.41 -22.34
N TRP A 369 15.76 9.73 -23.59
CA TRP A 369 15.74 8.81 -24.72
C TRP A 369 17.06 8.06 -24.92
N GLY A 370 18.20 8.73 -24.69
CA GLY A 370 19.52 8.10 -24.69
C GLY A 370 19.61 6.91 -23.74
N GLN A 371 19.25 7.09 -22.46
CA GLN A 371 19.21 5.99 -21.47
C GLN A 371 18.24 4.90 -21.90
N TYR A 372 17.05 5.30 -22.35
CA TYR A 372 16.01 4.36 -22.75
C TYR A 372 16.46 3.39 -23.83
N TYR A 373 16.97 3.91 -24.95
CA TYR A 373 17.42 3.05 -26.04
C TYR A 373 18.75 2.35 -25.73
N ALA A 374 19.66 2.97 -24.97
CA ALA A 374 20.88 2.29 -24.50
C ALA A 374 20.54 1.07 -23.63
N CYS A 375 19.57 1.20 -22.73
CA CYS A 375 19.08 0.10 -21.89
C CYS A 375 18.42 -1.01 -22.72
N GLN A 376 17.59 -0.64 -23.71
CA GLN A 376 17.00 -1.64 -24.62
C GLN A 376 18.07 -2.41 -25.40
N ILE A 377 19.04 -1.70 -25.98
CA ILE A 377 20.14 -2.34 -26.72
C ILE A 377 20.96 -3.24 -25.79
N LEU A 378 21.32 -2.78 -24.59
CA LEU A 378 22.08 -3.58 -23.62
C LEU A 378 21.30 -4.83 -23.18
N SER A 379 20.04 -4.68 -22.74
CA SER A 379 19.20 -5.80 -22.31
C SER A 379 19.00 -6.85 -23.40
N LYS A 380 19.00 -6.43 -24.67
CA LYS A 380 18.85 -7.33 -25.82
C LYS A 380 20.15 -7.98 -26.28
N THR A 381 21.28 -7.28 -26.14
CA THR A 381 22.60 -7.77 -26.56
C THR A 381 23.23 -8.67 -25.51
N SER A 382 23.18 -8.26 -24.25
CA SER A 382 23.79 -8.93 -23.11
C SER A 382 22.94 -8.72 -21.84
N PRO A 383 21.89 -9.55 -21.65
CA PRO A 383 21.07 -9.48 -20.45
C PRO A 383 21.85 -9.69 -19.15
N GLU A 384 22.91 -10.51 -19.18
CA GLU A 384 23.80 -10.73 -18.04
C GLU A 384 24.44 -9.41 -17.56
N GLU A 385 24.94 -8.62 -18.52
CA GLU A 385 25.57 -7.32 -18.24
C GLU A 385 24.53 -6.26 -17.82
N ALA A 386 23.31 -6.32 -18.38
CA ALA A 386 22.19 -5.49 -17.92
C ALA A 386 21.83 -5.78 -16.45
N ILE A 387 21.80 -7.05 -16.04
CA ILE A 387 21.53 -7.44 -14.66
C ILE A 387 22.67 -6.99 -13.73
N ASP A 388 23.93 -7.13 -14.15
CA ASP A 388 25.09 -6.61 -13.40
C ASP A 388 24.99 -5.09 -13.18
N VAL A 389 24.62 -4.34 -14.22
CA VAL A 389 24.37 -2.88 -14.12
C VAL A 389 23.27 -2.59 -13.10
N LEU A 390 22.15 -3.31 -13.12
CA LEU A 390 21.07 -3.13 -12.14
C LEU A 390 21.55 -3.38 -10.71
N LYS A 391 22.34 -4.42 -10.46
CA LYS A 391 22.92 -4.70 -9.13
C LYS A 391 23.82 -3.57 -8.64
N GLN A 392 24.60 -2.96 -9.54
CA GLN A 392 25.44 -1.82 -9.19
C GLN A 392 24.62 -0.57 -8.88
N LEU A 393 23.60 -0.26 -9.69
CA LEU A 393 22.67 0.87 -9.42
C LEU A 393 21.92 0.68 -8.10
N ARG A 394 21.48 -0.55 -7.81
CA ARG A 394 20.79 -0.92 -6.57
C ARG A 394 21.58 -0.51 -5.32
N ARG A 395 22.91 -0.71 -5.31
CA ARG A 395 23.77 -0.37 -4.15
C ARG A 395 23.65 1.11 -3.78
N THR A 396 23.58 1.99 -4.77
CA THR A 396 23.37 3.42 -4.55
C THR A 396 21.91 3.69 -4.18
N LEU A 397 20.96 3.11 -4.91
CA LEU A 397 19.54 3.35 -4.72
C LEU A 397 19.04 3.07 -3.30
N VAL A 398 19.45 1.95 -2.69
CA VAL A 398 19.01 1.56 -1.33
C VAL A 398 19.53 2.49 -0.23
N THR A 399 20.58 3.28 -0.51
CA THR A 399 21.18 4.22 0.48
C THR A 399 20.48 5.56 0.54
N ILE A 400 19.71 5.92 -0.50
CA ILE A 400 19.01 7.20 -0.56
C ILE A 400 17.89 7.19 0.49
N ARG A 401 17.81 8.26 1.30
CA ARG A 401 16.81 8.38 2.39
C ARG A 401 15.72 9.41 2.11
N TYR A 402 15.91 10.20 1.06
CA TYR A 402 14.98 11.20 0.58
C TYR A 402 14.25 10.71 -0.68
N ASP A 403 13.46 11.57 -1.30
CA ASP A 403 12.73 11.28 -2.52
C ASP A 403 13.66 10.79 -3.63
N LYS A 404 13.67 9.47 -3.80
CA LYS A 404 14.52 8.79 -4.78
C LYS A 404 14.03 9.05 -6.19
N GLN A 405 12.75 9.38 -6.39
CA GLN A 405 12.12 9.41 -7.71
C GLN A 405 12.68 10.52 -8.61
N ILE A 406 13.17 11.59 -7.99
CA ILE A 406 13.87 12.68 -8.67
C ILE A 406 15.33 12.40 -8.97
N THR A 407 15.88 11.30 -8.44
CA THR A 407 17.31 11.03 -8.58
C THR A 407 17.61 10.36 -9.93
N PRO A 408 18.74 10.70 -10.56
CA PRO A 408 19.06 10.11 -11.85
C PRO A 408 19.32 8.60 -11.80
N VAL A 409 19.89 8.11 -10.69
CA VAL A 409 20.09 6.67 -10.43
C VAL A 409 18.78 5.91 -10.39
N PHE A 410 17.72 6.47 -9.78
CA PHE A 410 16.41 5.85 -9.77
C PHE A 410 15.86 5.70 -11.18
N LYS A 411 15.95 6.77 -11.99
CA LYS A 411 15.49 6.74 -13.40
C LYS A 411 16.25 5.73 -14.24
N ALA A 412 17.57 5.69 -14.14
CA ALA A 412 18.38 4.69 -14.84
C ALA A 412 17.99 3.26 -14.42
N THR A 413 17.74 3.05 -13.13
CA THR A 413 17.26 1.76 -12.60
C THR A 413 15.88 1.41 -13.19
N THR A 414 14.95 2.38 -13.22
CA THR A 414 13.60 2.16 -13.75
C THR A 414 13.64 1.79 -15.22
N VAL A 415 14.38 2.56 -16.01
CA VAL A 415 14.48 2.39 -17.45
C VAL A 415 15.13 1.06 -17.81
N LEU A 416 16.23 0.70 -17.15
CA LEU A 416 16.92 -0.56 -17.39
C LEU A 416 16.08 -1.76 -16.99
N LEU A 417 15.43 -1.71 -15.82
CA LEU A 417 14.56 -2.79 -15.37
C LEU A 417 13.36 -2.94 -16.31
N ASN A 418 12.73 -1.85 -16.74
CA ASN A 418 11.67 -1.89 -17.75
C ASN A 418 12.14 -2.51 -19.06
N ALA A 419 13.31 -2.11 -19.57
CA ALA A 419 13.86 -2.69 -20.79
C ALA A 419 14.12 -4.20 -20.65
N LEU A 420 14.64 -4.65 -19.50
CA LEU A 420 14.86 -6.06 -19.22
C LEU A 420 13.54 -6.85 -19.16
N LEU A 421 12.54 -6.33 -18.44
CA LEU A 421 11.23 -6.97 -18.29
C LEU A 421 10.43 -6.98 -19.60
N LEU A 422 10.48 -5.90 -20.38
CA LEU A 422 9.88 -5.83 -21.71
C LEU A 422 10.50 -6.89 -22.63
N GLN A 423 11.83 -6.97 -22.65
CA GLN A 423 12.53 -7.97 -23.44
C GLN A 423 12.16 -9.40 -23.03
N ALA A 424 12.00 -9.65 -21.72
CA ALA A 424 11.56 -10.95 -21.24
C ALA A 424 10.10 -11.25 -21.61
N SER A 425 9.17 -10.32 -21.40
CA SER A 425 7.74 -10.60 -21.58
C SER A 425 7.30 -10.74 -23.04
N TYR A 426 7.98 -10.08 -23.99
CA TYR A 426 7.53 -9.97 -25.39
C TYR A 426 8.37 -10.73 -26.40
N CYS A 427 9.61 -11.08 -26.05
CA CYS A 427 10.40 -11.99 -26.86
C CYS A 427 10.25 -13.36 -26.18
N ASP A 428 9.77 -14.39 -26.87
CA ASP A 428 9.65 -15.77 -26.39
C ASP A 428 11.03 -16.43 -26.12
N ASP A 429 12.01 -15.65 -25.65
CA ASP A 429 13.34 -16.03 -25.25
C ASP A 429 13.40 -16.09 -23.72
N TYR A 430 13.30 -17.31 -23.19
CA TYR A 430 13.37 -17.60 -21.77
C TYR A 430 14.77 -17.38 -21.15
N LYS A 431 15.77 -16.93 -21.94
CA LYS A 431 17.14 -16.69 -21.48
C LYS A 431 17.20 -15.73 -20.28
N ILE A 432 16.42 -14.65 -20.28
CA ILE A 432 16.43 -13.67 -19.18
C ILE A 432 15.95 -14.31 -17.88
N MET A 433 14.83 -15.05 -17.93
CA MET A 433 14.32 -15.80 -16.78
C MET A 433 15.37 -16.79 -16.27
N ASP A 434 16.04 -17.50 -17.17
CA ASP A 434 17.07 -18.47 -16.81
C ASP A 434 18.29 -17.87 -16.11
N ILE A 435 18.73 -16.68 -16.55
CA ILE A 435 19.81 -15.95 -15.89
C ILE A 435 19.36 -15.51 -14.50
N LEU A 436 18.16 -14.92 -14.39
CA LEU A 436 17.61 -14.40 -13.13
C LEU A 436 17.39 -15.51 -12.09
N LEU A 437 16.85 -16.67 -12.48
CA LEU A 437 16.60 -17.81 -11.58
C LEU A 437 17.89 -18.38 -10.96
N LYS A 438 19.03 -18.25 -11.65
CA LYS A 438 20.33 -18.78 -11.22
C LYS A 438 21.19 -17.74 -10.49
N ASP A 439 20.67 -16.54 -10.30
CA ASP A 439 21.43 -15.43 -9.74
C ASP A 439 21.64 -15.57 -8.22
N ASP A 440 22.76 -15.03 -7.71
CA ASP A 440 23.09 -15.05 -6.29
C ASP A 440 22.21 -14.10 -5.45
N GLU A 441 21.71 -13.00 -6.03
CA GLU A 441 20.86 -12.04 -5.32
C GLU A 441 19.38 -12.47 -5.32
N GLU A 442 18.78 -12.51 -4.12
CA GLU A 442 17.39 -12.95 -3.90
C GLU A 442 16.36 -12.21 -4.75
N TRP A 443 16.51 -10.90 -4.93
CA TRP A 443 15.57 -10.10 -5.72
C TRP A 443 15.62 -10.47 -7.21
N CYS A 444 16.80 -10.81 -7.74
CA CYS A 444 16.95 -11.31 -9.11
C CYS A 444 16.21 -12.64 -9.27
N ARG A 445 16.43 -13.61 -8.37
CA ARG A 445 15.73 -14.90 -8.39
C ARG A 445 14.21 -14.74 -8.31
N ALA A 446 13.73 -13.79 -7.53
CA ALA A 446 12.31 -13.50 -7.46
C ALA A 446 11.72 -12.92 -8.76
N LEU A 447 12.44 -12.05 -9.47
CA LEU A 447 12.04 -11.61 -10.80
C LEU A 447 12.01 -12.79 -11.79
N GLY A 448 13.01 -13.68 -11.72
CA GLY A 448 13.02 -14.93 -12.48
C GLY A 448 11.82 -15.83 -12.17
N ALA A 449 11.43 -15.92 -10.90
CA ALA A 449 10.26 -16.67 -10.45
C ALA A 449 8.94 -16.06 -10.95
N LEU A 450 8.82 -14.73 -10.96
CA LEU A 450 7.66 -14.04 -11.54
C LEU A 450 7.52 -14.35 -13.04
N LEU A 451 8.62 -14.28 -13.79
CA LEU A 451 8.66 -14.62 -15.21
C LEU A 451 8.31 -16.09 -15.45
N LEU A 452 8.82 -17.02 -14.63
CA LEU A 452 8.47 -18.43 -14.69
C LEU A 452 6.95 -18.64 -14.57
N VAL A 453 6.31 -18.06 -13.56
CA VAL A 453 4.85 -18.19 -13.38
C VAL A 453 4.09 -17.52 -14.53
N TYR A 454 4.59 -16.38 -15.01
CA TYR A 454 4.02 -15.68 -16.17
C TYR A 454 4.05 -16.54 -17.45
N TYR A 455 5.16 -17.21 -17.75
CA TYR A 455 5.26 -18.11 -18.91
C TYR A 455 4.50 -19.42 -18.74
N SER A 456 4.29 -19.87 -17.50
CA SER A 456 3.53 -21.09 -17.19
C SER A 456 2.03 -21.02 -17.56
N ARG A 457 1.59 -19.87 -18.09
CA ARG A 457 0.27 -19.71 -18.72
C ARG A 457 0.23 -20.28 -20.15
N ASN A 458 1.39 -20.42 -20.79
CA ASN A 458 1.54 -21.06 -22.09
C ASN A 458 1.80 -22.56 -21.90
N SER A 459 0.97 -23.42 -22.50
CA SER A 459 1.12 -24.88 -22.43
C SER A 459 2.38 -25.42 -23.12
N GLU A 460 3.01 -24.64 -24.01
CA GLU A 460 4.25 -25.04 -24.70
C GLU A 460 5.51 -24.75 -23.88
N PHE A 461 5.41 -23.97 -22.80
CA PHE A 461 6.54 -23.63 -21.95
C PHE A 461 6.93 -24.80 -21.04
N ASP A 462 8.23 -25.14 -20.99
CA ASP A 462 8.78 -26.15 -20.08
C ASP A 462 8.88 -25.64 -18.63
N ALA A 463 7.72 -25.51 -17.98
CA ALA A 463 7.62 -25.11 -16.59
C ALA A 463 8.33 -26.11 -15.66
N ALA A 464 8.37 -27.40 -16.00
CA ALA A 464 9.00 -28.43 -15.18
C ALA A 464 10.52 -28.25 -15.12
N GLY A 465 11.15 -28.01 -16.28
CA GLY A 465 12.56 -27.68 -16.39
C GLY A 465 12.91 -26.36 -15.70
N ALA A 466 12.03 -25.35 -15.77
CA ALA A 466 12.23 -24.07 -15.09
C ALA A 466 12.16 -24.21 -13.56
N LEU A 467 11.17 -24.93 -13.02
CA LEU A 467 11.01 -25.17 -11.58
C LEU A 467 12.22 -25.92 -10.99
N ASN A 468 12.82 -26.85 -11.75
CA ASN A 468 14.04 -27.56 -11.32
C ASN A 468 15.26 -26.65 -11.11
N LYS A 469 15.24 -25.41 -11.63
CA LYS A 469 16.33 -24.44 -11.45
C LYS A 469 16.26 -23.75 -10.08
N ILE A 470 15.13 -23.81 -9.39
CA ILE A 470 14.95 -23.22 -8.05
C ILE A 470 15.49 -24.19 -7.00
N SER A 471 16.70 -23.94 -6.51
CA SER A 471 17.36 -24.79 -5.50
C SER A 471 16.85 -24.56 -4.08
N ASN A 472 16.39 -23.34 -3.77
CA ASN A 472 15.88 -22.99 -2.44
C ASN A 472 14.44 -23.48 -2.28
N LYS A 473 14.25 -24.46 -1.38
CA LYS A 473 12.94 -25.05 -1.10
C LYS A 473 11.90 -24.04 -0.60
N ASN A 474 12.29 -23.04 0.18
CA ASN A 474 11.36 -22.02 0.66
C ASN A 474 10.91 -21.09 -0.48
N GLU A 475 11.85 -20.71 -1.36
CA GLU A 475 11.52 -19.95 -2.58
C GLU A 475 10.53 -20.73 -3.45
N LEU A 476 10.76 -22.02 -3.66
CA LEU A 476 9.87 -22.90 -4.42
C LEU A 476 8.44 -22.96 -3.84
N ILE A 477 8.28 -23.00 -2.51
CA ILE A 477 6.97 -22.91 -1.85
C ILE A 477 6.26 -21.60 -2.25
N HIS A 478 6.97 -20.47 -2.19
CA HIS A 478 6.40 -19.17 -2.55
C HIS A 478 6.01 -19.11 -4.03
N VAL A 479 6.83 -19.68 -4.93
CA VAL A 479 6.49 -19.77 -6.37
C VAL A 479 5.24 -20.62 -6.60
N CYS A 480 5.13 -21.80 -5.98
CA CYS A 480 3.95 -22.64 -6.10
C CYS A 480 2.69 -21.96 -5.54
N LYS A 481 2.81 -21.19 -4.45
CA LYS A 481 1.70 -20.41 -3.90
C LYS A 481 1.27 -19.26 -4.82
N LEU A 482 2.22 -18.58 -5.46
CA LEU A 482 1.91 -17.56 -6.47
C LEU A 482 1.14 -18.18 -7.64
N ALA A 483 1.57 -19.34 -8.14
CA ALA A 483 0.87 -20.07 -9.20
C ALA A 483 -0.54 -20.50 -8.76
N TRP A 484 -0.69 -20.99 -7.53
CA TRP A 484 -1.99 -21.35 -6.95
C TRP A 484 -2.96 -20.17 -6.88
N GLY A 485 -2.49 -18.98 -6.47
CA GLY A 485 -3.28 -17.76 -6.50
C GLY A 485 -3.73 -17.31 -7.90
N LEU A 486 -3.21 -17.96 -8.94
CA LEU A 486 -3.46 -17.70 -10.36
C LEU A 486 -3.98 -18.94 -11.10
N GLN A 487 -4.48 -19.97 -10.40
CA GLN A 487 -4.71 -21.31 -10.97
C GLN A 487 -5.49 -21.32 -12.29
N ASP A 488 -6.51 -20.45 -12.46
CA ASP A 488 -7.35 -20.42 -13.68
C ASP A 488 -6.60 -19.89 -14.92
N ARG A 489 -5.37 -19.42 -14.75
CA ARG A 489 -4.50 -18.92 -15.82
C ARG A 489 -3.28 -19.81 -16.07
N ILE A 490 -2.99 -20.77 -15.19
CA ILE A 490 -1.82 -21.64 -15.31
C ILE A 490 -2.18 -22.84 -16.18
N ALA A 491 -1.35 -23.13 -17.19
CA ALA A 491 -1.62 -24.19 -18.16
C ALA A 491 -1.58 -25.59 -17.53
N ASP A 492 -0.62 -25.83 -16.63
CA ASP A 492 -0.50 -27.08 -15.87
C ASP A 492 -0.30 -26.81 -14.38
N MET A 493 -1.41 -26.62 -13.66
CA MET A 493 -1.39 -26.41 -12.21
C MET A 493 -1.00 -27.69 -11.44
N ASN A 494 -1.22 -28.88 -12.00
CA ASN A 494 -0.87 -30.14 -11.33
C ASN A 494 0.63 -30.28 -11.15
N LEU A 495 1.43 -29.79 -12.09
CA LEU A 495 2.89 -29.70 -11.95
C LEU A 495 3.29 -28.92 -10.69
N PHE A 496 2.69 -27.75 -10.44
CA PHE A 496 2.99 -26.94 -9.26
C PHE A 496 2.56 -27.62 -7.96
N TYR A 497 1.41 -28.31 -7.96
CA TYR A 497 0.98 -29.13 -6.82
C TYR A 497 1.95 -30.27 -6.53
N SER A 498 2.38 -31.02 -7.55
CA SER A 498 3.39 -32.07 -7.39
C SER A 498 4.68 -31.53 -6.78
N ARG A 499 5.18 -30.39 -7.26
CA ARG A 499 6.39 -29.76 -6.70
C ARG A 499 6.20 -29.30 -5.26
N LEU A 500 5.03 -28.79 -4.92
CA LEU A 500 4.74 -28.37 -3.56
C LEU A 500 4.71 -29.57 -2.61
N ILE A 501 4.15 -30.70 -3.03
CA ILE A 501 4.18 -31.97 -2.29
C ILE A 501 5.64 -32.38 -2.04
N ASP A 502 6.47 -32.49 -3.08
CA ASP A 502 7.89 -32.89 -2.97
C ASP A 502 8.64 -32.06 -1.90
N VAL A 503 8.36 -30.75 -1.84
CA VAL A 503 8.98 -29.85 -0.86
C VAL A 503 8.43 -30.09 0.54
N TYR A 504 7.11 -30.23 0.68
CA TYR A 504 6.45 -30.43 1.97
C TYR A 504 6.78 -31.78 2.61
N GLU A 505 7.05 -32.83 1.85
CA GLU A 505 7.53 -34.12 2.39
C GLU A 505 8.83 -34.00 3.21
N ASN A 506 9.62 -32.95 2.94
CA ASN A 506 10.87 -32.66 3.63
C ASN A 506 10.74 -31.58 4.72
N LYS A 507 9.52 -31.12 5.03
CA LYS A 507 9.24 -30.04 5.97
C LYS A 507 8.58 -30.58 7.24
N SER A 508 8.69 -29.85 8.35
CA SER A 508 8.03 -30.26 9.59
C SER A 508 6.51 -30.19 9.43
N SER A 509 5.79 -31.15 10.01
CA SER A 509 4.32 -31.17 9.98
C SER A 509 3.72 -29.87 10.57
N ASP A 510 4.35 -29.32 11.62
CA ASP A 510 3.89 -28.07 12.26
C ASP A 510 3.97 -26.87 11.32
N ASP A 511 5.05 -26.74 10.54
CA ASP A 511 5.18 -25.64 9.58
C ASP A 511 4.16 -25.76 8.44
N ILE A 512 3.94 -26.96 7.92
CA ILE A 512 2.93 -27.22 6.87
C ILE A 512 1.53 -26.83 7.38
N LEU A 513 1.21 -27.21 8.62
CA LEU A 513 -0.07 -26.92 9.24
C LEU A 513 -0.28 -25.42 9.51
N LYS A 514 0.77 -24.72 9.96
CA LYS A 514 0.76 -23.24 10.09
C LYS A 514 0.48 -22.58 8.75
N GLU A 515 1.20 -22.99 7.70
CA GLU A 515 1.03 -22.44 6.36
C GLU A 515 -0.38 -22.71 5.79
N LEU A 516 -0.92 -23.91 6.02
CA LEU A 516 -2.29 -24.26 5.65
C LEU A 516 -3.29 -23.32 6.33
N VAL A 517 -3.20 -23.11 7.64
CA VAL A 517 -4.11 -22.20 8.37
C VAL A 517 -4.01 -20.78 7.84
N THR A 518 -2.81 -20.28 7.58
CA THR A 518 -2.62 -18.94 6.98
C THR A 518 -3.30 -18.84 5.61
N LEU A 519 -3.10 -19.83 4.73
CA LEU A 519 -3.71 -19.87 3.40
C LEU A 519 -5.24 -19.94 3.47
N LEU A 520 -5.80 -20.73 4.40
CA LEU A 520 -7.25 -20.84 4.58
C LEU A 520 -7.88 -19.52 5.06
N GLN A 521 -7.12 -18.67 5.74
CA GLN A 521 -7.58 -17.37 6.24
C GLN A 521 -7.47 -16.22 5.23
N ASP A 522 -6.72 -16.39 4.14
CA ASP A 522 -6.52 -15.39 3.09
C ASP A 522 -7.85 -15.07 2.35
N PRO A 523 -8.09 -13.91 1.70
CA PRO A 523 -9.38 -13.60 1.09
C PRO A 523 -9.56 -14.25 -0.31
N TYR A 524 -8.75 -15.25 -0.66
CA TYR A 524 -8.85 -15.99 -1.92
C TYR A 524 -10.16 -16.80 -2.03
N ILE A 525 -10.47 -17.16 -3.29
CA ILE A 525 -11.63 -17.94 -3.72
C ILE A 525 -11.69 -19.28 -2.94
N ILE A 526 -12.88 -19.64 -2.45
CA ILE A 526 -13.09 -20.80 -1.57
C ILE A 526 -12.71 -22.10 -2.29
N GLU A 527 -13.07 -22.20 -3.56
CA GLU A 527 -12.83 -23.34 -4.44
C GLU A 527 -11.33 -23.65 -4.54
N TYR A 528 -10.47 -22.63 -4.65
CA TYR A 528 -9.02 -22.80 -4.74
C TYR A 528 -8.45 -23.40 -3.46
N LYS A 529 -9.02 -23.04 -2.30
CA LYS A 529 -8.59 -23.57 -0.99
C LYS A 529 -8.97 -25.03 -0.82
N ILE A 530 -10.16 -25.40 -1.29
CA ILE A 530 -10.61 -26.79 -1.28
C ILE A 530 -9.73 -27.60 -2.24
N ASP A 531 -9.46 -27.09 -3.44
CA ASP A 531 -8.58 -27.74 -4.41
C ASP A 531 -7.16 -27.93 -3.85
N PHE A 532 -6.62 -26.93 -3.14
CA PHE A 532 -5.34 -27.08 -2.43
C PHE A 532 -5.34 -28.25 -1.43
N VAL A 533 -6.41 -28.38 -0.64
CA VAL A 533 -6.56 -29.50 0.30
C VAL A 533 -6.62 -30.83 -0.45
N GLU A 534 -7.31 -30.90 -1.58
CA GLU A 534 -7.46 -32.11 -2.36
C GLU A 534 -6.20 -32.52 -3.11
N LYS A 535 -5.47 -31.54 -3.66
CA LYS A 535 -4.35 -31.76 -4.56
C LYS A 535 -3.01 -31.74 -3.87
N VAL A 536 -2.91 -31.19 -2.66
CA VAL A 536 -1.64 -31.10 -1.90
C VAL A 536 -1.75 -31.82 -0.57
N ILE A 537 -2.76 -31.50 0.24
CA ILE A 537 -2.85 -32.04 1.61
C ILE A 537 -3.25 -33.52 1.62
N LYS A 538 -4.23 -33.95 0.80
CA LYS A 538 -4.60 -35.37 0.73
C LYS A 538 -3.44 -36.28 0.30
N PRO A 539 -2.67 -35.97 -0.77
CA PRO A 539 -1.48 -36.75 -1.10
C PRO A 539 -0.49 -36.87 0.06
N LEU A 540 -0.26 -35.80 0.83
CA LEU A 540 0.63 -35.86 2.01
C LEU A 540 0.10 -36.78 3.13
N ILE A 541 -1.23 -36.92 3.24
CA ILE A 541 -1.85 -37.90 4.16
C ILE A 541 -1.65 -39.32 3.61
N GLU A 542 -1.89 -39.53 2.32
CA GLU A 542 -1.74 -40.82 1.65
C GLU A 542 -0.31 -41.34 1.70
N HIS A 543 0.68 -40.43 1.60
CA HIS A 543 2.10 -40.73 1.76
C HIS A 543 2.54 -40.89 3.23
N GLY A 544 1.65 -40.63 4.20
CA GLY A 544 1.88 -40.85 5.63
C GLY A 544 2.63 -39.72 6.37
N PHE A 545 2.81 -38.55 5.76
CA PHE A 545 3.47 -37.40 6.40
C PHE A 545 2.56 -36.63 7.35
N LEU A 546 1.25 -36.72 7.15
CA LEU A 546 0.23 -36.08 7.96
C LEU A 546 -0.89 -37.07 8.29
N SER A 547 -1.64 -36.82 9.36
CA SER A 547 -2.86 -37.58 9.67
C SER A 547 -4.09 -36.70 9.52
N CYS A 548 -5.19 -37.28 9.02
CA CYS A 548 -6.48 -36.57 8.91
C CYS A 548 -6.88 -35.93 10.25
N LYS A 549 -6.65 -36.64 11.37
CA LYS A 549 -6.98 -36.14 12.70
C LYS A 549 -6.17 -34.89 13.06
N THR A 550 -4.84 -34.96 12.90
CA THR A 550 -3.95 -33.83 13.21
C THR A 550 -4.32 -32.60 12.40
N ILE A 551 -4.58 -32.77 11.10
CA ILE A 551 -4.95 -31.66 10.22
C ILE A 551 -6.30 -31.08 10.64
N SER A 552 -7.33 -31.92 10.86
CA SER A 552 -8.64 -31.44 11.28
C SER A 552 -8.57 -30.65 12.58
N ASP A 553 -7.90 -31.20 13.60
CA ASP A 553 -7.77 -30.54 14.91
C ASP A 553 -7.05 -29.19 14.77
N TYR A 554 -5.96 -29.13 13.99
CA TYR A 554 -5.18 -27.92 13.78
C TYR A 554 -5.94 -26.85 12.98
N VAL A 555 -6.64 -27.26 11.91
CA VAL A 555 -7.48 -26.35 11.12
C VAL A 555 -8.60 -25.79 11.98
N ILE A 556 -9.31 -26.64 12.74
CA ILE A 556 -10.38 -26.21 13.65
C ILE A 556 -9.84 -25.22 14.68
N GLU A 557 -8.72 -25.53 15.34
CA GLU A 557 -8.06 -24.60 16.28
C GLU A 557 -7.75 -23.25 15.63
N GLY A 558 -7.19 -23.27 14.42
CA GLY A 558 -6.73 -22.07 13.72
C GLY A 558 -7.85 -21.18 13.17
N ILE A 559 -8.98 -21.75 12.73
CA ILE A 559 -10.00 -20.97 11.99
C ILE A 559 -11.36 -20.86 12.69
N TYR A 560 -11.71 -21.76 13.61
CA TYR A 560 -13.05 -21.84 14.21
C TYR A 560 -13.54 -20.51 14.79
N ALA A 561 -12.72 -19.86 15.62
CA ALA A 561 -13.10 -18.61 16.28
C ALA A 561 -13.46 -17.53 15.24
N LYS A 562 -12.61 -17.36 14.23
CA LYS A 562 -12.85 -16.39 13.14
C LYS A 562 -14.07 -16.75 12.29
N SER A 563 -14.39 -18.03 12.11
CA SER A 563 -15.58 -18.48 11.40
C SER A 563 -16.90 -18.15 12.11
N ILE A 564 -16.87 -17.83 13.41
CA ILE A 564 -18.10 -17.54 14.19
C ILE A 564 -18.16 -16.14 14.82
N SER A 565 -17.02 -15.46 15.01
CA SER A 565 -16.96 -14.20 15.77
C SER A 565 -16.65 -12.95 14.94
N ALA A 566 -16.10 -13.08 13.72
CA ALA A 566 -15.59 -11.96 12.92
C ALA A 566 -16.64 -11.35 11.98
N ASP A 567 -16.47 -10.09 11.58
CA ASP A 567 -17.31 -9.41 10.58
C ASP A 567 -17.27 -10.12 9.20
N ASN A 568 -16.19 -10.84 8.92
CA ASN A 568 -16.02 -11.69 7.72
C ASN A 568 -16.40 -13.17 7.95
N ALA A 569 -17.18 -13.49 9.00
CA ALA A 569 -17.56 -14.87 9.34
C ALA A 569 -18.15 -15.63 8.15
N VAL A 570 -18.87 -14.97 7.23
CA VAL A 570 -19.52 -15.59 6.08
C VAL A 570 -18.54 -16.35 5.17
N GLN A 571 -17.36 -15.80 4.88
CA GLN A 571 -16.38 -16.48 4.00
C GLN A 571 -15.73 -17.67 4.72
N LEU A 572 -15.23 -17.45 5.93
CA LEU A 572 -14.55 -18.49 6.73
C LEU A 572 -15.50 -19.61 7.19
N ARG A 573 -16.80 -19.31 7.31
CA ARG A 573 -17.85 -20.28 7.62
C ARG A 573 -18.05 -21.31 6.53
N ARG A 574 -17.81 -20.97 5.26
CA ARG A 574 -17.90 -21.92 4.14
C ARG A 574 -16.62 -22.75 3.96
N ILE A 575 -15.48 -22.16 4.33
CA ILE A 575 -14.16 -22.81 4.20
C ILE A 575 -14.00 -23.97 5.18
N LEU A 576 -14.30 -23.77 6.48
CA LEU A 576 -14.10 -24.83 7.47
C LEU A 576 -14.90 -26.12 7.14
N PRO A 577 -16.21 -26.06 6.81
CA PRO A 577 -16.96 -27.22 6.35
C PRO A 577 -16.39 -27.86 5.10
N GLY A 578 -16.03 -27.06 4.08
CA GLY A 578 -15.46 -27.57 2.83
C GLY A 578 -14.15 -28.34 3.03
N VAL A 579 -13.25 -27.82 3.89
CA VAL A 579 -11.99 -28.48 4.24
C VAL A 579 -12.23 -29.76 5.03
N LEU A 580 -13.07 -29.71 6.08
CA LEU A 580 -13.39 -30.89 6.89
C LEU A 580 -14.08 -31.99 6.08
N TYR A 581 -14.97 -31.59 5.18
CA TYR A 581 -15.62 -32.47 4.21
C TYR A 581 -14.59 -33.13 3.30
N SER A 582 -13.72 -32.33 2.68
CA SER A 582 -12.72 -32.83 1.74
C SER A 582 -11.77 -33.84 2.42
N LEU A 583 -11.28 -33.52 3.62
CA LEU A 583 -10.38 -34.40 4.38
C LEU A 583 -11.02 -35.68 4.92
N ASN A 584 -12.36 -35.75 5.00
CA ASN A 584 -13.10 -36.74 5.79
C ASN A 584 -12.52 -36.95 7.21
N GLY A 585 -12.04 -35.87 7.83
CA GLY A 585 -11.25 -35.93 9.06
C GLY A 585 -12.08 -35.99 10.35
N SER A 586 -11.44 -35.78 11.50
CA SER A 586 -12.14 -35.85 12.81
C SER A 586 -12.97 -34.60 13.07
N PHE A 587 -14.15 -34.78 13.68
CA PHE A 587 -15.00 -33.67 14.16
C PHE A 587 -14.88 -33.46 15.68
N ASP A 588 -14.01 -34.19 16.38
CA ASP A 588 -13.91 -34.17 17.84
C ASP A 588 -13.61 -32.76 18.37
N MET A 589 -12.62 -32.09 17.78
CA MET A 589 -12.26 -30.72 18.17
C MET A 589 -13.40 -29.72 17.88
N LEU A 590 -14.15 -29.92 16.78
CA LEU A 590 -15.30 -29.10 16.44
C LEU A 590 -16.40 -29.26 17.50
N VAL A 591 -16.66 -30.49 17.95
CA VAL A 591 -17.63 -30.79 19.02
C VAL A 591 -17.21 -30.10 20.32
N ILE A 592 -15.93 -30.17 20.70
CA ILE A 592 -15.41 -29.52 21.91
C ILE A 592 -15.61 -28.00 21.84
N LYS A 593 -15.20 -27.37 20.74
CA LYS A 593 -15.33 -25.92 20.54
C LYS A 593 -16.80 -25.49 20.49
N ALA A 594 -17.65 -26.24 19.78
CA ALA A 594 -19.09 -25.98 19.69
C ALA A 594 -19.77 -26.00 21.07
N LYS A 595 -19.49 -27.01 21.90
CA LYS A 595 -20.02 -27.09 23.27
C LYS A 595 -19.56 -25.93 24.15
N ASN A 596 -18.31 -25.50 24.00
CA ASN A 596 -17.80 -24.33 24.71
C ASN A 596 -18.52 -23.04 24.27
N THR A 597 -18.79 -22.87 22.98
CA THR A 597 -19.55 -21.73 22.43
C THR A 597 -20.98 -21.71 22.97
N ILE A 598 -21.67 -22.86 23.01
CA ILE A 598 -23.01 -22.99 23.62
C ILE A 598 -22.96 -22.61 25.10
N LYS A 599 -21.97 -23.13 25.86
CA LYS A 599 -21.80 -22.81 27.28
C LYS A 599 -21.57 -21.30 27.52
N LYS A 600 -20.75 -20.67 26.69
CA LYS A 600 -20.47 -19.22 26.74
C LYS A 600 -21.75 -18.41 26.45
N PHE A 601 -22.51 -18.79 25.44
CA PHE A 601 -23.82 -18.21 25.14
C PHE A 601 -24.79 -18.28 26.33
N LEU A 602 -24.95 -19.45 26.94
CA LEU A 602 -25.83 -19.61 28.10
C LEU A 602 -25.40 -18.76 29.30
N ALA A 603 -24.09 -18.60 29.51
CA ALA A 603 -23.56 -17.70 30.53
C ALA A 603 -23.86 -16.24 30.21
N ASN A 604 -23.67 -15.83 28.95
CA ASN A 604 -23.96 -14.47 28.49
C ASN A 604 -25.44 -14.14 28.64
N VAL A 605 -26.35 -15.03 28.21
CA VAL A 605 -27.80 -14.83 28.37
C VAL A 605 -28.19 -14.68 29.84
N ARG A 606 -27.63 -15.50 30.74
CA ARG A 606 -27.89 -15.38 32.19
C ARG A 606 -27.39 -14.08 32.81
N SER A 607 -26.40 -13.43 32.19
CA SER A 607 -25.87 -12.15 32.67
C SER A 607 -26.72 -10.94 32.27
N ILE A 608 -27.69 -11.12 31.35
CA ILE A 608 -28.57 -10.06 30.89
C ILE A 608 -29.66 -9.82 31.95
N VAL A 609 -29.61 -8.66 32.62
CA VAL A 609 -30.53 -8.29 33.70
C VAL A 609 -31.92 -7.92 33.17
N ILE A 610 -31.99 -7.30 32.00
CA ILE A 610 -33.22 -6.95 31.30
C ILE A 610 -33.04 -7.37 29.83
N PRO A 611 -33.63 -8.49 29.39
CA PRO A 611 -33.49 -8.94 28.01
C PRO A 611 -34.27 -8.01 27.08
N ASP A 612 -33.54 -7.34 26.18
CA ASP A 612 -34.05 -6.75 24.95
C ASP A 612 -33.48 -7.50 23.73
N ASP A 613 -34.11 -7.31 22.58
CA ASP A 613 -33.80 -8.04 21.35
C ASP A 613 -32.33 -7.85 20.92
N ASP A 614 -31.77 -6.65 21.12
CA ASP A 614 -30.39 -6.32 20.75
C ASP A 614 -29.39 -7.04 21.69
N SER A 615 -29.64 -7.01 22.99
CA SER A 615 -28.80 -7.67 24.00
C SER A 615 -28.82 -9.20 23.86
N LEU A 616 -29.98 -9.77 23.56
CA LEU A 616 -30.13 -11.20 23.28
C LEU A 616 -29.45 -11.58 21.96
N PHE A 617 -29.57 -10.74 20.93
CA PHE A 617 -28.92 -10.96 19.65
C PHE A 617 -27.39 -10.94 19.78
N GLU A 618 -26.82 -9.93 20.44
CA GLU A 618 -25.36 -9.86 20.67
C GLU A 618 -24.85 -11.06 21.48
N ALA A 619 -25.59 -11.49 22.51
CA ALA A 619 -25.22 -12.69 23.25
C ALA A 619 -25.28 -13.97 22.41
N ALA A 620 -26.19 -14.04 21.43
CA ALA A 620 -26.43 -15.19 20.57
C ALA A 620 -25.63 -15.20 19.27
N ARG A 621 -24.99 -14.08 18.89
CA ARG A 621 -24.34 -13.88 17.59
C ARG A 621 -23.40 -15.02 17.19
N GLU A 622 -22.49 -15.41 18.09
CA GLU A 622 -21.53 -16.50 17.85
C GLU A 622 -22.23 -17.87 17.69
N VAL A 623 -23.31 -18.13 18.45
CA VAL A 623 -24.08 -19.38 18.38
C VAL A 623 -24.95 -19.45 17.12
N ILE A 624 -25.50 -18.33 16.64
CA ILE A 624 -26.19 -18.24 15.36
C ILE A 624 -25.21 -18.54 14.20
N ASN A 625 -23.99 -17.99 14.25
CA ASN A 625 -22.97 -18.31 13.25
C ASN A 625 -22.51 -19.77 13.32
N LEU A 626 -22.36 -20.33 14.53
CA LEU A 626 -22.09 -21.75 14.73
C LEU A 626 -23.21 -22.61 14.11
N ARG A 627 -24.47 -22.25 14.32
CA ARG A 627 -25.64 -22.93 13.73
C ARG A 627 -25.49 -23.01 12.21
N ASN A 628 -25.20 -21.89 11.56
CA ASN A 628 -25.05 -21.84 10.11
C ASN A 628 -23.84 -22.66 9.63
N LEU A 629 -22.72 -22.64 10.36
CA LEU A 629 -21.56 -23.49 10.07
C LEU A 629 -21.92 -24.98 10.11
N LEU A 630 -22.68 -25.40 11.14
CA LEU A 630 -23.13 -26.78 11.29
C LEU A 630 -24.13 -27.18 10.19
N ARG A 631 -24.98 -26.26 9.73
CA ARG A 631 -25.88 -26.50 8.59
C ARG A 631 -25.10 -26.72 7.29
N ASP A 632 -24.13 -25.87 7.01
CA ASP A 632 -23.26 -25.99 5.83
C ASP A 632 -22.52 -27.34 5.85
N LEU A 633 -22.00 -27.73 7.02
CA LEU A 633 -21.33 -29.03 7.19
C LEU A 633 -22.29 -30.23 7.09
N LEU A 634 -23.50 -30.13 7.66
CA LEU A 634 -24.50 -31.20 7.61
C LEU A 634 -24.95 -31.45 6.17
N TYR A 635 -25.20 -30.37 5.41
CA TYR A 635 -25.53 -30.47 3.99
C TYR A 635 -24.45 -31.25 3.21
N LEU A 636 -23.18 -30.94 3.44
CA LEU A 636 -22.05 -31.65 2.82
C LEU A 636 -21.94 -33.12 3.30
N CYS A 637 -22.26 -33.41 4.56
CA CYS A 637 -22.28 -34.78 5.06
C CYS A 637 -23.41 -35.62 4.44
N ASP A 638 -24.61 -35.04 4.32
CA ASP A 638 -25.80 -35.70 3.78
C ASP A 638 -25.63 -36.02 2.28
N LEU A 639 -25.00 -35.12 1.52
CA LEU A 639 -24.70 -35.34 0.11
C LEU A 639 -23.85 -36.60 -0.15
N ASN A 640 -23.00 -36.99 0.80
CA ASN A 640 -22.06 -38.11 0.66
C ASN A 640 -22.33 -39.28 1.60
N GLU A 641 -23.50 -39.32 2.25
CA GLU A 641 -23.86 -40.36 3.23
C GLU A 641 -22.79 -40.53 4.34
N ASN A 642 -22.14 -39.43 4.77
CA ASN A 642 -21.06 -39.50 5.75
C ASN A 642 -21.64 -39.86 7.14
N PRO A 643 -21.19 -40.97 7.78
CA PRO A 643 -21.76 -41.44 9.05
C PRO A 643 -21.60 -40.43 10.20
N LYS A 644 -20.62 -39.52 10.10
CA LYS A 644 -20.39 -38.44 11.08
C LYS A 644 -21.45 -37.34 11.00
N GLY A 645 -22.29 -37.31 9.95
CA GLY A 645 -23.43 -36.39 9.84
C GLY A 645 -24.41 -36.50 11.01
N SER A 646 -24.54 -37.68 11.62
CA SER A 646 -25.31 -37.89 12.86
C SER A 646 -24.82 -37.02 14.03
N THR A 647 -23.50 -36.85 14.18
CA THR A 647 -22.90 -36.03 15.24
C THR A 647 -23.15 -34.54 14.99
N VAL A 648 -23.02 -34.11 13.74
CA VAL A 648 -23.30 -32.72 13.33
C VAL A 648 -24.78 -32.40 13.53
N LYS A 649 -25.68 -33.31 13.14
CA LYS A 649 -27.13 -33.19 13.34
C LYS A 649 -27.52 -33.08 14.81
N HIS A 650 -26.88 -33.86 15.68
CA HIS A 650 -27.11 -33.79 17.12
C HIS A 650 -26.71 -32.42 17.68
N LEU A 651 -25.50 -31.93 17.34
CA LEU A 651 -25.04 -30.60 17.75
C LEU A 651 -25.94 -29.47 17.22
N LEU A 652 -26.38 -29.57 15.96
CA LEU A 652 -27.29 -28.59 15.36
C LEU A 652 -28.63 -28.56 16.11
N THR A 653 -29.17 -29.72 16.47
CA THR A 653 -30.41 -29.84 17.25
C THR A 653 -30.26 -29.23 18.65
N GLU A 654 -29.11 -29.43 19.29
CA GLU A 654 -28.79 -28.83 20.59
C GLU A 654 -28.74 -27.29 20.48
N VAL A 655 -28.03 -26.75 19.47
CA VAL A 655 -27.97 -25.31 19.19
C VAL A 655 -29.37 -24.73 18.93
N ASP A 656 -30.17 -25.42 18.11
CA ASP A 656 -31.54 -25.00 17.81
C ASP A 656 -32.42 -24.93 19.06
N ALA A 657 -32.33 -25.94 19.92
CA ALA A 657 -33.09 -26.00 21.16
C ALA A 657 -32.68 -24.89 22.14
N GLU A 658 -31.40 -24.58 22.27
CA GLU A 658 -30.93 -23.52 23.16
C GLU A 658 -31.29 -22.11 22.64
N LEU A 659 -31.27 -21.88 21.32
CA LEU A 659 -31.75 -20.62 20.73
C LEU A 659 -33.28 -20.46 20.87
N ASP A 660 -34.05 -21.55 20.72
CA ASP A 660 -35.51 -21.49 20.86
C ASP A 660 -35.93 -21.21 22.31
N LYS A 661 -35.23 -21.76 23.31
CA LYS A 661 -35.49 -21.50 24.74
C LYS A 661 -35.40 -20.02 25.13
N VAL A 662 -34.62 -19.23 24.40
CA VAL A 662 -34.42 -17.79 24.67
C VAL A 662 -35.23 -16.89 23.74
N GLY A 663 -36.17 -17.47 22.96
CA GLY A 663 -37.08 -16.72 22.09
C GLY A 663 -36.50 -16.31 20.73
N LEU A 664 -35.33 -16.83 20.33
CA LEU A 664 -34.66 -16.46 19.08
C LEU A 664 -35.08 -17.30 17.87
N HIS A 665 -36.22 -17.99 17.93
CA HIS A 665 -36.74 -18.86 16.87
C HIS A 665 -36.84 -18.16 15.50
N ASN A 666 -37.48 -16.99 15.47
CA ASN A 666 -37.64 -16.21 14.24
C ASN A 666 -36.34 -15.53 13.81
N THR A 667 -35.47 -15.19 14.76
CA THR A 667 -34.20 -14.51 14.50
C THR A 667 -33.22 -15.46 13.82
N LYS A 668 -33.08 -16.71 14.29
CA LYS A 668 -32.19 -17.68 13.65
C LYS A 668 -32.60 -18.01 12.21
N LEU A 669 -33.90 -17.99 11.89
CA LEU A 669 -34.43 -18.23 10.54
C LEU A 669 -34.09 -17.11 9.56
N LYS A 670 -33.93 -15.86 10.03
CA LYS A 670 -33.55 -14.73 9.17
C LYS A 670 -32.08 -14.74 8.73
N PHE A 671 -31.25 -15.55 9.37
CA PHE A 671 -29.82 -15.71 9.08
C PHE A 671 -29.52 -16.95 8.21
N GLU A 672 -30.58 -17.68 7.84
CA GLU A 672 -30.55 -18.70 6.78
C GLU A 672 -30.63 -18.04 5.41
#